data_AF-A0A2V8EDH7-F1
#
_entry.id   AF-A0A2V8EDH7-F1
#
_cell.length_a   1.000
_cell.length_b   1.000
_cell.length_c   1.000
_cell.angle_alpha   90.00
_cell.angle_beta   90.00
_cell.angle_gamma   90.00
#
_symmetry.space_group_name_H-M   'P 1'
#
loop_
_entity.id
_entity.type
_entity.pdbx_description
1 polymer ?
#
loop_
_entity_poly.entity_id
_entity_poly.type
_entity_poly.pdbx_seq_one_letter_code
_entity_poly.pdbx_strand_id
1 'polypeptide(L)'
;MRANDMAKHRAAPPPVSQELRDYLAATAQQELDALRAKFDERLAALEAALARRDPRASLEQVILDLARVATSEAEAAARRATIEAQRHAEQQSAAQESELQRALDAEHSVVKGLRAELDSVRARLDAEREGVARLREEVDPLRKALDQQRRAADDTAKKLERTSVSSQTAAEDAAAGKRRIDELTHTVERERARAAALDSELKLQRAAVEERSDAIADLEKQLGALRKEAKARAAADEKTRAAIDELERRHAELEGRYTDADARASRSASERDALAAALEAEQRKTAAAYADAEARAAQSEAERAALERSHGDAEARARALEQERDALEQERDTLAASLESDRAALSRARDEADARARQAEESRDGAASALESERAALTKARDEAVARARHAEEQRDGAASGLESERAALSRGREEAEARARELESERDGLAAALERERVARTHAHDDDEERARHAQAERDALEAAFERERMALTLARDDAQSRAQAAEDERDALAKSIQAGQPGAASLEADRDRMKAAMADLERQLAERSAEHDAAEQNRQDAEARAEELDALLQNAKKTIAEMHAAVEARLTAIGAARTRTVDAMKAAEQRADDAEQRADEATTRAEEAEQQLASAQARAETAEQSAQAAIERAREIEKQGGPRKRSAADKEIELSPLIDATPSPPSELTGKRATRHTFSAKAKVQIDRDVCTLADLSVTGAQVLGDTPPEVGRIVNVTFLSDDAPCFCQARLLWSRREQVGKSKNFRYRTGIVFTSADEAAIIAYIERHALEN
;
A
#
# COMPACT_ATOMS: atom_id res chain seq x y z
N MET A 1 -0.60 -56.11 42.17
CA MET A 1 -0.65 -57.45 42.80
C MET A 1 0.64 -58.18 42.42
N ARG A 2 1.46 -58.54 43.43
CA ARG A 2 2.57 -59.53 43.43
C ARG A 2 3.80 -59.31 42.52
N ALA A 3 4.88 -58.80 43.12
CA ALA A 3 6.26 -59.19 42.82
C ALA A 3 7.30 -58.70 43.86
N ASN A 4 6.97 -58.61 45.17
CA ASN A 4 7.95 -58.09 46.16
C ASN A 4 8.12 -58.90 47.46
N ASP A 5 7.66 -60.15 47.50
CA ASP A 5 7.63 -60.99 48.72
C ASP A 5 8.72 -62.08 48.79
N MET A 6 9.83 -61.96 48.06
CA MET A 6 10.85 -63.03 47.97
C MET A 6 12.25 -62.67 48.47
N ALA A 7 12.45 -61.52 49.10
CA ALA A 7 13.70 -61.23 49.81
C ALA A 7 13.60 -61.77 51.24
N LYS A 8 13.81 -63.08 51.40
CA LYS A 8 13.97 -63.73 52.70
C LYS A 8 14.95 -62.93 53.57
N HIS A 9 14.46 -62.42 54.69
CA HIS A 9 15.25 -61.92 55.81
C HIS A 9 16.27 -63.00 56.23
N ARG A 10 17.48 -62.91 55.68
CA ARG A 10 18.66 -63.49 56.33
C ARG A 10 19.06 -62.47 57.38
N ALA A 11 18.44 -62.58 58.56
CA ALA A 11 18.80 -61.78 59.72
C ALA A 11 20.31 -61.97 59.96
N ALA A 12 21.07 -60.91 59.72
CA ALA A 12 22.46 -60.84 60.15
C ALA A 12 22.48 -61.01 61.68
N PRO A 13 23.47 -61.75 62.23
CA PRO A 13 23.65 -61.79 63.68
C PRO A 13 23.79 -60.35 64.22
N PRO A 14 23.31 -60.06 65.43
CA PRO A 14 23.36 -58.71 65.98
C PRO A 14 24.80 -58.18 65.91
N PRO A 15 25.01 -56.93 65.47
CA PRO A 15 26.34 -56.37 65.36
C PRO A 15 26.96 -56.37 66.76
N VAL A 16 28.03 -57.13 66.91
CA VAL A 16 28.91 -57.05 68.07
C VAL A 16 29.32 -55.57 68.20
N SER A 17 29.17 -54.93 69.36
CA SER A 17 29.42 -53.48 69.47
C SER A 17 30.85 -53.17 69.02
N GLN A 18 31.05 -52.05 68.32
CA GLN A 18 32.37 -51.66 67.80
C GLN A 18 33.43 -51.62 68.91
N GLU A 19 33.00 -51.20 70.11
CA GLU A 19 33.77 -51.24 71.35
C GLU A 19 34.21 -52.66 71.76
N LEU A 20 33.32 -53.66 71.64
CA LEU A 20 33.67 -55.05 71.97
C LEU A 20 34.63 -55.65 70.93
N ARG A 21 34.54 -55.22 69.67
CA ARG A 21 35.48 -55.61 68.60
C ARG A 21 36.87 -55.00 68.81
N ASP A 22 36.94 -53.72 69.16
CA ASP A 22 38.19 -53.04 69.51
C ASP A 22 38.85 -53.69 70.73
N TYR A 23 38.05 -54.05 71.74
CA TYR A 23 38.50 -54.77 72.92
C TYR A 23 39.07 -56.15 72.60
N LEU A 24 38.39 -56.95 71.76
CA LEU A 24 38.86 -58.28 71.38
C LEU A 24 40.16 -58.24 70.57
N ALA A 25 40.30 -57.27 69.66
CA ALA A 25 41.54 -57.07 68.90
C ALA A 25 42.70 -56.64 69.80
N ALA A 26 42.46 -55.71 70.73
CA ALA A 26 43.46 -55.27 71.70
C ALA A 26 43.87 -56.40 72.65
N THR A 27 42.93 -57.24 73.09
CA THR A 27 43.19 -58.38 73.98
C THR A 27 44.01 -59.45 73.26
N ALA A 28 43.65 -59.80 72.01
CA ALA A 28 44.41 -60.75 71.20
C ALA A 28 45.85 -60.26 70.93
N GLN A 29 46.05 -58.95 70.78
CA GLN A 29 47.37 -58.35 70.61
C GLN A 29 48.21 -58.45 71.90
N GLN A 30 47.61 -58.15 73.06
CA GLN A 30 48.30 -58.27 74.36
C GLN A 30 48.68 -59.72 74.68
N GLU A 31 47.81 -60.70 74.37
CA GLU A 31 48.10 -62.13 74.54
C GLU A 31 49.28 -62.57 73.67
N LEU A 32 49.32 -62.13 72.41
CA LEU A 32 50.41 -62.44 71.48
C LEU A 32 51.74 -61.80 71.92
N ASP A 33 51.71 -60.54 72.37
CA ASP A 33 52.91 -59.86 72.88
C ASP A 33 53.43 -60.54 74.16
N ALA A 34 52.54 -61.02 75.03
CA ALA A 34 52.91 -61.78 76.23
C ALA A 34 53.49 -63.17 75.88
N LEU A 35 52.98 -63.84 74.85
CA LEU A 35 53.51 -65.13 74.39
C LEU A 35 54.88 -64.97 73.72
N ARG A 36 55.10 -63.90 72.94
CA ARG A 36 56.41 -63.54 72.38
C ARG A 36 57.45 -63.30 73.46
N ALA A 37 57.11 -62.52 74.49
CA ALA A 37 58.00 -62.29 75.62
C ALA A 37 58.37 -63.61 76.35
N LYS A 38 57.42 -64.53 76.51
CA LYS A 38 57.68 -65.88 77.07
C LYS A 38 58.53 -66.74 76.13
N PHE A 39 58.35 -66.60 74.82
CA PHE A 39 59.17 -67.31 73.82
C PHE A 39 60.63 -66.86 73.92
N ASP A 40 60.87 -65.55 73.95
CA ASP A 40 62.20 -64.95 74.11
C ASP A 40 62.86 -65.39 75.43
N GLU A 41 62.10 -65.44 76.53
CA GLU A 41 62.59 -65.94 77.83
C GLU A 41 63.02 -67.43 77.74
N ARG A 42 62.23 -68.26 77.05
CA ARG A 42 62.52 -69.70 76.87
C ARG A 42 63.67 -69.93 75.90
N LEU A 43 63.81 -69.07 74.88
CA LEU A 43 64.94 -69.09 73.95
C LEU A 43 66.24 -68.74 74.69
N ALA A 44 66.24 -67.69 75.51
CA ALA A 44 67.39 -67.33 76.35
C ALA A 44 67.74 -68.46 77.34
N ALA A 45 66.75 -69.16 77.91
CA ALA A 45 66.97 -70.33 78.76
C ALA A 45 67.59 -71.52 77.99
N LEU A 46 67.17 -71.74 76.73
CA LEU A 46 67.75 -72.75 75.84
C LEU A 46 69.21 -72.44 75.51
N GLU A 47 69.51 -71.19 75.16
CA GLU A 47 70.88 -70.71 74.90
C GLU A 47 71.78 -70.93 76.12
N ALA A 48 71.29 -70.61 77.33
CA ALA A 48 72.01 -70.83 78.58
C ALA A 48 72.25 -72.32 78.90
N ALA A 49 71.27 -73.19 78.63
CA ALA A 49 71.39 -74.64 78.82
C ALA A 49 72.40 -75.26 77.84
N LEU A 50 72.40 -74.82 76.57
CA LEU A 50 73.36 -75.23 75.56
C LEU A 50 74.79 -74.79 75.90
N ALA A 51 74.97 -73.62 76.52
CA ALA A 51 76.28 -73.12 76.97
C ALA A 51 76.89 -73.91 78.15
N ARG A 52 76.07 -74.56 79.00
CA ARG A 52 76.52 -75.22 80.25
C ARG A 52 76.87 -76.72 80.14
N ARG A 53 76.59 -77.39 79.01
CA ARG A 53 76.79 -78.85 78.84
C ARG A 53 76.10 -79.70 79.95
N ASP A 54 74.93 -79.27 80.38
CA ASP A 54 74.11 -79.95 81.40
C ASP A 54 73.43 -81.24 80.87
N PRO A 55 72.95 -82.16 81.75
CA PRO A 55 72.42 -83.46 81.34
C PRO A 55 71.17 -83.37 80.45
N ARG A 56 71.09 -84.28 79.46
CA ARG A 56 70.09 -84.34 78.37
C ARG A 56 68.62 -84.13 78.81
N ALA A 57 68.25 -84.59 80.00
CA ALA A 57 66.89 -84.46 80.53
C ALA A 57 66.43 -83.01 80.76
N SER A 58 67.35 -82.07 81.04
CA SER A 58 67.02 -80.65 81.23
C SER A 58 66.81 -79.91 79.91
N LEU A 59 67.57 -80.28 78.87
CA LEU A 59 67.50 -79.70 77.54
C LEU A 59 66.22 -80.12 76.81
N GLU A 60 65.83 -81.38 76.90
CA GLU A 60 64.58 -81.90 76.33
C GLU A 60 63.35 -81.16 76.89
N GLN A 61 63.34 -80.87 78.19
CA GLN A 61 62.26 -80.12 78.83
C GLN A 61 62.17 -78.67 78.32
N VAL A 62 63.31 -77.97 78.18
CA VAL A 62 63.33 -76.60 77.64
C VAL A 62 62.91 -76.56 76.17
N ILE A 63 63.29 -77.55 75.36
CA ILE A 63 62.87 -77.66 73.95
C ILE A 63 61.36 -77.92 73.85
N LEU A 64 60.80 -78.79 74.69
CA LEU A 64 59.36 -79.05 74.73
C LEU A 64 58.57 -77.82 75.18
N ASP A 65 59.07 -77.09 76.18
CA ASP A 65 58.44 -75.85 76.64
C ASP A 65 58.52 -74.75 75.56
N LEU A 66 59.65 -74.63 74.85
CA LEU A 66 59.79 -73.69 73.72
C LEU A 66 58.84 -74.04 72.56
N ALA A 67 58.73 -75.32 72.20
CA ALA A 67 57.79 -75.78 71.17
C ALA A 67 56.32 -75.52 71.54
N ARG A 68 55.98 -75.68 72.83
CA ARG A 68 54.64 -75.33 73.34
C ARG A 68 54.37 -73.83 73.25
N VAL A 69 55.32 -72.99 73.67
CA VAL A 69 55.16 -71.53 73.56
C VAL A 69 55.07 -71.10 72.09
N ALA A 70 55.92 -71.63 71.21
CA ALA A 70 55.86 -71.38 69.77
C ALA A 70 54.50 -71.76 69.16
N THR A 71 53.95 -72.91 69.55
CA THR A 71 52.63 -73.37 69.08
C THR A 71 51.53 -72.42 69.59
N SER A 72 51.58 -72.02 70.85
CA SER A 72 50.62 -71.06 71.40
C SER A 72 50.72 -69.67 70.76
N GLU A 73 51.93 -69.21 70.43
CA GLU A 73 52.14 -67.94 69.71
C GLU A 73 51.56 -68.03 68.29
N ALA A 74 51.82 -69.12 67.58
CA ALA A 74 51.27 -69.35 66.25
C ALA A 74 49.74 -69.38 66.25
N GLU A 75 49.13 -70.03 67.25
CA GLU A 75 47.67 -70.04 67.43
C GLU A 75 47.12 -68.63 67.76
N ALA A 76 47.79 -67.87 68.63
CA ALA A 76 47.39 -66.50 68.96
C ALA A 76 47.52 -65.57 67.73
N ALA A 77 48.57 -65.73 66.92
CA ALA A 77 48.78 -64.99 65.69
C ALA A 77 47.69 -65.29 64.64
N ALA A 78 47.32 -66.57 64.50
CA ALA A 78 46.24 -66.98 63.61
C ALA A 78 44.88 -66.43 64.06
N ARG A 79 44.60 -66.42 65.38
CA ARG A 79 43.37 -65.82 65.94
C ARG A 79 43.31 -64.32 65.68
N ARG A 80 44.40 -63.59 65.91
CA ARG A 80 44.50 -62.16 65.62
C ARG A 80 44.26 -61.87 64.12
N ALA A 81 44.97 -62.59 63.24
CA ALA A 81 44.80 -62.42 61.79
C ALA A 81 43.34 -62.64 61.35
N THR A 82 42.65 -63.60 61.97
CA THR A 82 41.23 -63.86 61.70
C THR A 82 40.33 -62.71 62.17
N ILE A 83 40.56 -62.17 63.38
CA ILE A 83 39.80 -61.03 63.92
C ILE A 83 40.03 -59.77 63.06
N GLU A 84 41.26 -59.51 62.63
CA GLU A 84 41.60 -58.39 61.76
C GLU A 84 40.97 -58.53 60.37
N ALA A 85 40.97 -59.73 59.79
CA ALA A 85 40.32 -60.00 58.51
C ALA A 85 38.79 -59.81 58.59
N GLN A 86 38.15 -60.25 59.69
CA GLN A 86 36.72 -60.03 59.93
C GLN A 86 36.40 -58.54 60.05
N ARG A 87 37.18 -57.79 60.84
CA ARG A 87 37.03 -56.34 60.98
C ARG A 87 37.17 -55.62 59.64
N HIS A 88 38.16 -56.00 58.82
CA HIS A 88 38.35 -55.40 57.50
C HIS A 88 37.18 -55.69 56.55
N ALA A 89 36.67 -56.93 56.52
CA ALA A 89 35.51 -57.28 55.72
C ALA A 89 34.24 -56.52 56.14
N GLU A 90 34.02 -56.35 57.44
CA GLU A 90 32.90 -55.56 57.98
C GLU A 90 33.03 -54.06 57.65
N GLN A 91 34.23 -53.49 57.76
CA GLN A 91 34.50 -52.11 57.37
C GLN A 91 34.23 -51.88 55.87
N GLN A 92 34.61 -52.84 55.03
CA GLN A 92 34.31 -52.80 53.60
C GLN A 92 32.81 -52.89 53.32
N SER A 93 32.08 -53.76 54.02
CA SER A 93 30.61 -53.85 53.90
C SER A 93 29.93 -52.54 54.32
N ALA A 94 30.34 -51.95 55.44
CA ALA A 94 29.78 -50.68 55.92
C ALA A 94 30.08 -49.51 54.97
N ALA A 95 31.28 -49.49 54.38
CA ALA A 95 31.64 -48.50 53.35
C ALA A 95 30.73 -48.65 52.12
N GLN A 96 30.57 -49.88 51.60
CA GLN A 96 29.69 -50.17 50.47
C GLN A 96 28.22 -49.83 50.75
N GLU A 97 27.71 -50.14 51.94
CA GLU A 97 26.35 -49.75 52.36
C GLU A 97 26.17 -48.24 52.38
N SER A 98 27.17 -47.50 52.89
CA SER A 98 27.12 -46.03 52.90
C SER A 98 27.16 -45.44 51.49
N GLU A 99 27.90 -46.04 50.57
CA GLU A 99 27.97 -45.63 49.16
C GLU A 99 26.66 -45.91 48.43
N LEU A 100 26.08 -47.11 48.64
CA LEU A 100 24.77 -47.46 48.11
C LEU A 100 23.67 -46.52 48.64
N GLN A 101 23.71 -46.16 49.91
CA GLN A 101 22.75 -45.23 50.49
C GLN A 101 22.89 -43.84 49.87
N ARG A 102 24.11 -43.33 49.69
CA ARG A 102 24.34 -42.05 48.99
C ARG A 102 23.87 -42.09 47.54
N ALA A 103 24.06 -43.20 46.84
CA ALA A 103 23.56 -43.39 45.48
C ALA A 103 22.02 -43.37 45.46
N LEU A 104 21.37 -44.07 46.38
CA LEU A 104 19.90 -44.06 46.51
C LEU A 104 19.36 -42.67 46.84
N ASP A 105 20.02 -41.93 47.73
CA ASP A 105 19.60 -40.58 48.08
C ASP A 105 19.77 -39.61 46.90
N ALA A 106 20.84 -39.78 46.10
CA ALA A 106 21.04 -39.03 44.86
C ALA A 106 19.95 -39.34 43.83
N GLU A 107 19.63 -40.62 43.60
CA GLU A 107 18.55 -41.05 42.71
C GLU A 107 17.19 -40.49 43.16
N HIS A 108 16.88 -40.54 44.46
CA HIS A 108 15.66 -39.96 45.00
C HIS A 108 15.59 -38.43 44.79
N SER A 109 16.72 -37.73 44.92
CA SER A 109 16.80 -36.30 44.64
C SER A 109 16.51 -36.00 43.16
N VAL A 110 17.09 -36.78 42.24
CA VAL A 110 16.85 -36.66 40.79
C VAL A 110 15.39 -36.93 40.47
N VAL A 111 14.80 -38.02 41.00
CA VAL A 111 13.38 -38.36 40.78
C VAL A 111 12.47 -37.26 41.32
N LYS A 112 12.80 -36.65 42.46
CA LYS A 112 12.05 -35.52 43.02
C LYS A 112 12.14 -34.28 42.12
N GLY A 113 13.32 -33.98 41.58
CA GLY A 113 13.53 -32.91 40.59
C GLY A 113 12.68 -33.11 39.34
N LEU A 114 12.76 -34.31 38.75
CA LEU A 114 11.97 -34.66 37.55
C LEU A 114 10.46 -34.58 37.78
N ARG A 115 9.96 -34.97 38.96
CA ARG A 115 8.54 -34.81 39.31
C ARG A 115 8.12 -33.34 39.37
N ALA A 116 8.94 -32.49 39.99
CA ALA A 116 8.66 -31.06 40.05
C ALA A 116 8.67 -30.40 38.67
N GLU A 117 9.61 -30.79 37.80
CA GLU A 117 9.63 -30.35 36.40
C GLU A 117 8.39 -30.81 35.63
N LEU A 118 7.98 -32.06 35.80
CA LEU A 118 6.80 -32.61 35.14
C LEU A 118 5.52 -31.89 35.58
N ASP A 119 5.38 -31.58 36.87
CA ASP A 119 4.24 -30.81 37.38
C ASP A 119 4.27 -29.36 36.88
N SER A 120 5.45 -28.75 36.75
CA SER A 120 5.62 -27.42 36.14
C SER A 120 5.21 -27.41 34.66
N VAL A 121 5.60 -28.43 33.88
CA VAL A 121 5.21 -28.56 32.47
C VAL A 121 3.69 -28.76 32.33
N ARG A 122 3.08 -29.57 33.21
CA ARG A 122 1.62 -29.74 33.24
C ARG A 122 0.90 -28.42 33.50
N ALA A 123 1.34 -27.66 34.49
CA ALA A 123 0.75 -26.36 34.80
C ALA A 123 0.85 -25.37 33.63
N ARG A 124 1.98 -25.35 32.92
CA ARG A 124 2.15 -24.53 31.70
C ARG A 124 1.20 -24.98 30.58
N LEU A 125 1.07 -26.28 30.36
CA LEU A 125 0.16 -26.81 29.33
C LEU A 125 -1.30 -26.47 29.63
N ASP A 126 -1.72 -26.54 30.89
CA ASP A 126 -3.07 -26.18 31.28
C ASP A 126 -3.32 -24.67 31.11
N ALA A 127 -2.34 -23.82 31.44
CA ALA A 127 -2.42 -22.37 31.17
C ALA A 127 -2.52 -22.06 29.67
N GLU A 128 -1.77 -22.75 28.81
CA GLU A 128 -1.86 -22.62 27.35
C GLU A 128 -3.24 -23.05 26.83
N ARG A 129 -3.80 -24.14 27.36
CA ARG A 129 -5.16 -24.59 27.00
C ARG A 129 -6.23 -23.59 27.38
N GLU A 130 -6.11 -22.99 28.57
CA GLU A 130 -7.00 -21.90 28.99
C GLU A 130 -6.84 -20.67 28.09
N GLY A 131 -5.61 -20.31 27.72
CA GLY A 131 -5.33 -19.22 26.77
C GLY A 131 -5.98 -19.46 25.41
N VAL A 132 -5.85 -20.68 24.85
CA VAL A 132 -6.50 -21.06 23.59
C VAL A 132 -8.03 -21.05 23.71
N ALA A 133 -8.60 -21.46 24.85
CA ALA A 133 -10.04 -21.39 25.07
C ALA A 133 -10.54 -19.94 25.06
N ARG A 134 -9.84 -19.03 25.76
CA ARG A 134 -10.17 -17.59 25.76
C ARG A 134 -10.07 -16.98 24.36
N LEU A 135 -8.99 -17.29 23.63
CA LEU A 135 -8.83 -16.81 22.25
C LEU A 135 -9.95 -17.31 21.33
N ARG A 136 -10.43 -18.55 21.52
CA ARG A 136 -11.60 -19.06 20.77
C ARG A 136 -12.87 -18.29 21.13
N GLU A 137 -13.10 -18.03 22.42
CA GLU A 137 -14.23 -17.21 22.88
C GLU A 137 -14.19 -15.77 22.36
N GLU A 138 -13.01 -15.20 22.12
CA GLU A 138 -12.84 -13.87 21.52
C GLU A 138 -12.99 -13.86 19.98
N VAL A 139 -12.55 -14.92 19.30
CA VAL A 139 -12.60 -15.02 17.84
C VAL A 139 -14.04 -15.21 17.32
N ASP A 140 -14.88 -15.96 18.03
CA ASP A 140 -16.27 -16.21 17.63
C ASP A 140 -17.15 -14.94 17.52
N PRO A 141 -17.17 -14.01 18.50
CA PRO A 141 -17.90 -12.75 18.38
C PRO A 141 -17.31 -11.85 17.30
N LEU A 142 -15.98 -11.83 17.12
CA LEU A 142 -15.34 -11.07 16.03
C LEU A 142 -15.75 -11.59 14.65
N ARG A 143 -15.82 -12.92 14.47
CA ARG A 143 -16.33 -13.54 13.24
C ARG A 143 -17.80 -13.16 13.00
N LYS A 144 -18.64 -13.22 14.02
CA LYS A 144 -20.06 -12.80 13.91
C LYS A 144 -20.18 -11.31 13.55
N ALA A 145 -19.36 -10.45 14.14
CA ALA A 145 -19.34 -9.01 13.82
C ALA A 145 -18.88 -8.76 12.38
N LEU A 146 -17.87 -9.49 11.90
CA LEU A 146 -17.41 -9.40 10.50
C LEU A 146 -18.49 -9.87 9.52
N ASP A 147 -19.19 -10.97 9.81
CA ASP A 147 -20.30 -11.44 8.98
C ASP A 147 -21.47 -10.46 8.97
N GLN A 148 -21.74 -9.78 10.09
CA GLN A 148 -22.73 -8.70 10.15
C GLN A 148 -22.30 -7.50 9.32
N GLN A 149 -21.03 -7.09 9.37
CA GLN A 149 -20.51 -6.01 8.53
C GLN A 149 -20.58 -6.34 7.04
N ARG A 150 -20.28 -7.60 6.65
CA ARG A 150 -20.41 -8.05 5.26
C ARG A 150 -21.86 -8.00 4.77
N ARG A 151 -22.82 -8.46 5.58
CA ARG A 151 -24.25 -8.37 5.24
C ARG A 151 -24.72 -6.92 5.13
N ALA A 152 -24.29 -6.06 6.05
CA ALA A 152 -24.60 -4.64 5.98
C ALA A 152 -24.01 -3.99 4.71
N ALA A 153 -22.78 -4.35 4.34
CA ALA A 153 -22.16 -3.89 3.09
C ALA A 153 -22.94 -4.37 1.86
N ASP A 154 -23.33 -5.65 1.79
CA ASP A 154 -24.14 -6.18 0.70
C ASP A 154 -25.50 -5.49 0.58
N ASP A 155 -26.14 -5.18 1.71
CA ASP A 155 -27.40 -4.43 1.73
C ASP A 155 -27.22 -2.99 1.28
N THR A 156 -26.11 -2.33 1.64
CA THR A 156 -25.78 -0.99 1.13
C THR A 156 -25.48 -1.02 -0.38
N ALA A 157 -24.80 -2.05 -0.88
CA ALA A 157 -24.52 -2.22 -2.30
C ALA A 157 -25.82 -2.42 -3.09
N LYS A 158 -26.73 -3.28 -2.61
CA LYS A 158 -28.06 -3.46 -3.23
C LYS A 158 -28.91 -2.19 -3.19
N LYS A 159 -28.84 -1.41 -2.10
CA LYS A 159 -29.51 -0.10 -2.02
C LYS A 159 -28.92 0.88 -3.04
N LEU A 160 -27.59 0.93 -3.15
CA LEU A 160 -26.90 1.81 -4.10
C LEU A 160 -27.24 1.44 -5.56
N GLU A 161 -27.27 0.15 -5.87
CA GLU A 161 -27.69 -0.35 -7.19
C GLU A 161 -29.12 0.08 -7.52
N ARG A 162 -30.07 -0.10 -6.58
CA ARG A 162 -31.46 0.36 -6.74
C ARG A 162 -31.54 1.87 -6.95
N THR A 163 -30.79 2.66 -6.19
CA THR A 163 -30.77 4.12 -6.37
C THR A 163 -30.13 4.53 -7.69
N SER A 164 -29.12 3.80 -8.16
CA SER A 164 -28.47 4.05 -9.45
C SER A 164 -29.44 3.79 -10.59
N VAL A 165 -30.14 2.65 -10.58
CA VAL A 165 -31.18 2.31 -11.57
C VAL A 165 -32.33 3.33 -11.54
N SER A 166 -32.76 3.75 -10.34
CA SER A 166 -33.79 4.79 -10.20
C SER A 166 -33.32 6.16 -10.72
N SER A 167 -32.05 6.51 -10.52
CA SER A 167 -31.49 7.76 -11.05
C SER A 167 -31.30 7.72 -12.56
N GLN A 168 -30.92 6.55 -13.10
CA GLN A 168 -30.75 6.35 -14.54
C GLN A 168 -32.10 6.45 -15.26
N THR A 169 -33.13 5.78 -14.74
CA THR A 169 -34.50 5.88 -15.28
C THR A 169 -35.02 7.32 -15.23
N ALA A 170 -34.84 8.02 -14.11
CA ALA A 170 -35.20 9.44 -14.01
C ALA A 170 -34.44 10.34 -15.01
N ALA A 171 -33.16 10.03 -15.28
CA ALA A 171 -32.37 10.76 -16.27
C ALA A 171 -32.82 10.48 -17.71
N GLU A 172 -33.17 9.23 -18.02
CA GLU A 172 -33.74 8.82 -19.32
C GLU A 172 -35.11 9.49 -19.55
N ASP A 173 -35.98 9.53 -18.54
CA ASP A 173 -37.26 10.22 -18.57
C ASP A 173 -37.09 11.74 -18.75
N ALA A 174 -36.14 12.36 -18.04
CA ALA A 174 -35.82 13.78 -18.21
C ALA A 174 -35.28 14.09 -19.61
N ALA A 175 -34.44 13.21 -20.17
CA ALA A 175 -33.94 13.34 -21.53
C ALA A 175 -35.07 13.18 -22.57
N ALA A 176 -35.99 12.24 -22.37
CA ALA A 176 -37.18 12.08 -23.21
C ALA A 176 -38.09 13.32 -23.13
N GLY A 177 -38.31 13.86 -21.92
CA GLY A 177 -39.03 15.12 -21.71
C GLY A 177 -38.38 16.30 -22.44
N LYS A 178 -37.06 16.44 -22.37
CA LYS A 178 -36.32 17.48 -23.09
C LYS A 178 -36.47 17.36 -24.60
N ARG A 179 -36.30 16.14 -25.16
CA ARG A 179 -36.53 15.90 -26.60
C ARG A 179 -37.94 16.27 -27.03
N ARG A 180 -38.94 15.99 -26.18
CA ARG A 180 -40.33 16.36 -26.45
C ARG A 180 -40.55 17.87 -26.41
N ILE A 181 -39.90 18.58 -25.48
CA ILE A 181 -39.93 20.04 -25.42
C ILE A 181 -39.27 20.64 -26.67
N ASP A 182 -38.12 20.11 -27.10
CA ASP A 182 -37.42 20.57 -28.30
C ASP A 182 -38.29 20.35 -29.56
N GLU A 183 -38.94 19.18 -29.65
CA GLU A 183 -39.88 18.86 -30.73
C GLU A 183 -41.09 19.82 -30.74
N LEU A 184 -41.71 20.07 -29.59
CA LEU A 184 -42.81 21.03 -29.45
C LEU A 184 -42.38 22.47 -29.74
N THR A 185 -41.17 22.86 -29.34
CA THR A 185 -40.61 24.18 -29.64
C THR A 185 -40.48 24.36 -31.15
N HIS A 186 -39.93 23.34 -31.83
CA HIS A 186 -39.74 23.40 -33.27
C HIS A 186 -41.07 23.34 -34.05
N THR A 187 -42.10 22.63 -33.56
CA THR A 187 -43.44 22.72 -34.17
C THR A 187 -44.05 24.10 -34.00
N VAL A 188 -43.92 24.72 -32.82
CA VAL A 188 -44.39 26.10 -32.59
C VAL A 188 -43.64 27.10 -33.48
N GLU A 189 -42.33 26.96 -33.66
CA GLU A 189 -41.56 27.80 -34.59
C GLU A 189 -42.05 27.67 -36.03
N ARG A 190 -42.33 26.44 -36.50
CA ARG A 190 -42.89 26.22 -37.83
C ARG A 190 -44.27 26.86 -37.98
N GLU A 191 -45.14 26.73 -36.98
CA GLU A 191 -46.46 27.36 -37.01
C GLU A 191 -46.36 28.89 -37.00
N ARG A 192 -45.42 29.47 -36.24
CA ARG A 192 -45.16 30.91 -36.28
C ARG A 192 -44.64 31.37 -37.65
N ALA A 193 -43.75 30.60 -38.28
CA ALA A 193 -43.26 30.88 -39.63
C ALA A 193 -44.38 30.79 -40.67
N ARG A 194 -45.27 29.78 -40.56
CA ARG A 194 -46.47 29.65 -41.40
C ARG A 194 -47.42 30.83 -41.22
N ALA A 195 -47.70 31.23 -39.98
CA ALA A 195 -48.54 32.39 -39.70
C ALA A 195 -47.94 33.69 -40.27
N ALA A 196 -46.63 33.89 -40.17
CA ALA A 196 -45.94 35.03 -40.77
C ALA A 196 -46.02 35.03 -42.30
N ALA A 197 -45.89 33.85 -42.94
CA ALA A 197 -46.05 33.71 -44.38
C ALA A 197 -47.49 34.05 -44.82
N LEU A 198 -48.50 33.54 -44.13
CA LEU A 198 -49.91 33.85 -44.42
C LEU A 198 -50.21 35.35 -44.22
N ASP A 199 -49.65 36.00 -43.21
CA ASP A 199 -49.81 37.45 -43.02
C ASP A 199 -49.17 38.25 -44.17
N SER A 200 -48.00 37.81 -44.66
CA SER A 200 -47.36 38.43 -45.82
C SER A 200 -48.18 38.25 -47.10
N GLU A 201 -48.78 37.07 -47.30
CA GLU A 201 -49.66 36.79 -48.43
C GLU A 201 -50.95 37.61 -48.35
N LEU A 202 -51.56 37.75 -47.17
CA LEU A 202 -52.73 38.61 -46.96
C LEU A 202 -52.42 40.08 -47.25
N LYS A 203 -51.22 40.57 -46.87
CA LYS A 203 -50.79 41.94 -47.22
C LYS A 203 -50.66 42.13 -48.73
N LEU A 204 -50.06 41.16 -49.43
CA LEU A 204 -49.97 41.20 -50.90
C LEU A 204 -51.34 41.15 -51.56
N GLN A 205 -52.24 40.28 -51.09
CA GLN A 205 -53.61 40.20 -51.59
C GLN A 205 -54.38 41.49 -51.37
N ARG A 206 -54.23 42.15 -50.21
CA ARG A 206 -54.85 43.47 -49.95
C ARG A 206 -54.32 44.54 -50.90
N ALA A 207 -53.00 44.62 -51.10
CA ALA A 207 -52.41 45.56 -52.05
C ALA A 207 -52.91 45.31 -53.49
N ALA A 208 -53.01 44.04 -53.90
CA ALA A 208 -53.54 43.68 -55.22
C ALA A 208 -55.05 44.01 -55.37
N VAL A 209 -55.83 43.94 -54.29
CA VAL A 209 -57.24 44.36 -54.29
C VAL A 209 -57.34 45.88 -54.41
N GLU A 210 -56.49 46.65 -53.71
CA GLU A 210 -56.42 48.10 -53.86
C GLU A 210 -56.05 48.49 -55.30
N GLU A 211 -55.01 47.89 -55.88
CA GLU A 211 -54.61 48.14 -57.27
C GLU A 211 -55.74 47.81 -58.26
N ARG A 212 -56.44 46.68 -58.06
CA ARG A 212 -57.61 46.33 -58.87
C ARG A 212 -58.76 47.34 -58.69
N SER A 213 -58.97 47.86 -57.49
CA SER A 213 -60.02 48.86 -57.23
C SER A 213 -59.71 50.19 -57.92
N ASP A 214 -58.44 50.62 -57.91
CA ASP A 214 -57.97 51.80 -58.63
C ASP A 214 -58.11 51.60 -60.14
N ALA A 215 -57.73 50.43 -60.66
CA ALA A 215 -57.89 50.08 -62.08
C ALA A 215 -59.37 50.06 -62.51
N ILE A 216 -60.28 49.58 -61.67
CA ILE A 216 -61.73 49.63 -61.93
C ILE A 216 -62.19 51.09 -62.00
N ALA A 217 -61.78 51.95 -61.06
CA ALA A 217 -62.16 53.37 -61.07
C ALA A 217 -61.66 54.09 -62.34
N ASP A 218 -60.43 53.78 -62.78
CA ASP A 218 -59.87 54.32 -64.02
C ASP A 218 -60.64 53.82 -65.26
N LEU A 219 -60.98 52.53 -65.31
CA LEU A 219 -61.79 51.97 -66.39
C LEU A 219 -63.20 52.59 -66.43
N GLU A 220 -63.82 52.84 -65.29
CA GLU A 220 -65.11 53.53 -65.22
C GLU A 220 -65.01 54.97 -65.75
N LYS A 221 -63.93 55.68 -65.44
CA LYS A 221 -63.65 57.03 -65.97
C LYS A 221 -63.45 56.99 -67.49
N GLN A 222 -62.70 56.02 -68.00
CA GLN A 222 -62.49 55.81 -69.44
C GLN A 222 -63.80 55.48 -70.16
N LEU A 223 -64.63 54.59 -69.61
CA LEU A 223 -65.96 54.28 -70.15
C LEU A 223 -66.88 55.51 -70.15
N GLY A 224 -66.78 56.36 -69.11
CA GLY A 224 -67.46 57.64 -69.05
C GLY A 224 -67.04 58.59 -70.19
N ALA A 225 -65.74 58.66 -70.49
CA ALA A 225 -65.21 59.45 -71.60
C ALA A 225 -65.66 58.91 -72.96
N LEU A 226 -65.52 57.60 -73.19
CA LEU A 226 -65.94 56.93 -74.42
C LEU A 226 -67.45 57.08 -74.67
N ARG A 227 -68.29 57.04 -73.62
CA ARG A 227 -69.73 57.32 -73.75
C ARG A 227 -70.02 58.76 -74.18
N LYS A 228 -69.25 59.74 -73.69
CA LYS A 228 -69.39 61.14 -74.13
C LYS A 228 -68.97 61.30 -75.59
N GLU A 229 -67.87 60.67 -76.00
CA GLU A 229 -67.43 60.65 -77.40
C GLU A 229 -68.44 59.96 -78.32
N ALA A 230 -69.00 58.83 -77.90
CA ALA A 230 -70.03 58.12 -78.67
C ALA A 230 -71.30 58.97 -78.84
N LYS A 231 -71.73 59.72 -77.81
CA LYS A 231 -72.83 60.68 -77.93
C LYS A 231 -72.51 61.83 -78.90
N ALA A 232 -71.27 62.33 -78.87
CA ALA A 232 -70.82 63.36 -79.80
C ALA A 232 -70.77 62.85 -81.26
N ARG A 233 -70.32 61.60 -81.47
CA ARG A 233 -70.35 60.93 -82.78
C ARG A 233 -71.77 60.71 -83.26
N ALA A 234 -72.68 60.21 -82.43
CA ALA A 234 -74.09 60.05 -82.78
C ALA A 234 -74.73 61.39 -83.21
N ALA A 235 -74.43 62.49 -82.52
CA ALA A 235 -74.90 63.82 -82.92
C ALA A 235 -74.25 64.33 -84.23
N ALA A 236 -73.02 63.91 -84.53
CA ALA A 236 -72.37 64.19 -85.81
C ALA A 236 -72.97 63.33 -86.95
N ASP A 237 -73.28 62.07 -86.69
CA ASP A 237 -73.91 61.15 -87.63
C ASP A 237 -75.35 61.57 -87.97
N GLU A 238 -76.06 62.18 -87.02
CA GLU A 238 -77.37 62.78 -87.29
C GLU A 238 -77.28 64.01 -88.20
N LYS A 239 -76.22 64.82 -88.04
CA LYS A 239 -75.92 65.93 -88.97
C LYS A 239 -75.53 65.43 -90.37
N THR A 240 -74.76 64.35 -90.46
CA THR A 240 -74.40 63.77 -91.77
C THR A 240 -75.61 63.12 -92.44
N ARG A 241 -76.50 62.44 -91.70
CA ARG A 241 -77.78 61.96 -92.24
C ARG A 241 -78.64 63.08 -92.80
N ALA A 242 -78.81 64.18 -92.07
CA ALA A 242 -79.54 65.33 -92.58
C ALA A 242 -78.91 65.93 -93.86
N ALA A 243 -77.59 65.87 -94.01
CA ALA A 243 -76.91 66.29 -95.24
C ALA A 243 -77.08 65.29 -96.39
N ILE A 244 -77.15 63.99 -96.11
CA ILE A 244 -77.41 62.93 -97.09
C ILE A 244 -78.85 63.06 -97.61
N ASP A 245 -79.84 63.27 -96.74
CA ASP A 245 -81.24 63.45 -97.15
C ASP A 245 -81.41 64.65 -98.12
N GLU A 246 -80.67 65.75 -97.88
CA GLU A 246 -80.63 66.89 -98.79
C GLU A 246 -79.94 66.57 -100.12
N LEU A 247 -78.90 65.73 -100.13
CA LEU A 247 -78.24 65.26 -101.35
C LEU A 247 -79.13 64.29 -102.14
N GLU A 248 -79.87 63.40 -101.48
CA GLU A 248 -80.82 62.48 -102.12
C GLU A 248 -81.96 63.25 -102.79
N ARG A 249 -82.47 64.32 -102.16
CA ARG A 249 -83.47 65.21 -102.79
C ARG A 249 -82.95 65.83 -104.09
N ARG A 250 -81.69 66.24 -104.13
CA ARG A 250 -81.03 66.77 -105.33
C ARG A 250 -80.77 65.70 -106.38
N HIS A 251 -80.46 64.47 -105.97
CA HIS A 251 -80.27 63.35 -106.88
C HIS A 251 -81.58 62.91 -107.54
N ALA A 252 -82.70 62.89 -106.81
CA ALA A 252 -84.02 62.63 -107.38
C ALA A 252 -84.44 63.72 -108.41
N GLU A 253 -84.10 64.99 -108.15
CA GLU A 253 -84.29 66.10 -109.10
C GLU A 253 -83.45 65.96 -110.38
N LEU A 254 -82.25 65.36 -110.28
CA LEU A 254 -81.37 65.07 -111.41
C LEU A 254 -81.77 63.81 -112.19
N GLU A 255 -82.27 62.76 -111.53
CA GLU A 255 -82.78 61.56 -112.19
C GLU A 255 -84.01 61.84 -113.06
N GLY A 256 -84.93 62.68 -112.58
CA GLY A 256 -86.07 63.12 -113.40
C GLY A 256 -85.64 63.82 -114.70
N ARG A 257 -84.49 64.52 -114.70
CA ARG A 257 -83.92 65.13 -115.92
C ARG A 257 -83.22 64.12 -116.83
N TYR A 258 -82.66 63.04 -116.28
CA TYR A 258 -82.01 61.97 -117.04
C TYR A 258 -83.01 61.00 -117.70
N THR A 259 -84.12 60.67 -117.04
CA THR A 259 -85.16 59.80 -117.63
C THR A 259 -85.84 60.44 -118.85
N ASP A 260 -86.01 61.76 -118.85
CA ASP A 260 -86.53 62.53 -120.00
C ASP A 260 -85.55 62.58 -121.19
N ALA A 261 -84.25 62.38 -120.93
CA ALA A 261 -83.21 62.30 -121.95
C ALA A 261 -83.07 60.88 -122.52
N ASP A 262 -83.21 59.83 -121.70
CA ASP A 262 -83.05 58.42 -122.12
C ASP A 262 -84.19 57.93 -123.02
N ALA A 263 -85.43 58.38 -122.79
CA ALA A 263 -86.57 58.09 -123.67
C ALA A 263 -86.42 58.64 -125.11
N ARG A 264 -85.45 59.53 -125.34
CA ARG A 264 -85.08 60.05 -126.67
C ARG A 264 -83.98 59.20 -127.33
N ALA A 265 -83.15 58.49 -126.56
CA ALA A 265 -82.03 57.69 -127.05
C ALA A 265 -82.42 56.23 -127.39
N SER A 266 -83.30 55.58 -126.60
CA SER A 266 -83.66 54.16 -126.80
C SER A 266 -84.39 53.89 -128.13
N ARG A 267 -85.03 54.91 -128.72
CA ARG A 267 -85.66 54.80 -130.06
C ARG A 267 -84.65 54.64 -131.20
N SER A 268 -83.39 55.02 -131.02
CA SER A 268 -82.34 54.93 -132.05
C SER A 268 -81.46 53.68 -131.93
N ALA A 269 -81.55 52.93 -130.82
CA ALA A 269 -80.66 51.79 -130.53
C ALA A 269 -81.21 50.44 -131.01
N SER A 270 -82.53 50.24 -131.00
CA SER A 270 -83.16 48.96 -131.38
C SER A 270 -82.91 48.53 -132.83
N GLU A 271 -82.44 49.42 -133.70
CA GLU A 271 -82.10 49.10 -135.10
C GLU A 271 -80.69 48.50 -135.27
N ARG A 272 -79.79 48.57 -134.25
CA ARG A 272 -78.37 48.15 -134.39
C ARG A 272 -78.04 46.77 -133.79
N ASP A 273 -78.76 46.29 -132.78
CA ASP A 273 -78.42 45.06 -132.04
C ASP A 273 -78.61 43.76 -132.86
N ALA A 274 -79.22 43.83 -134.04
CA ALA A 274 -79.30 42.68 -134.96
C ALA A 274 -77.93 42.22 -135.51
N LEU A 275 -76.86 43.03 -135.38
CA LEU A 275 -75.54 42.76 -135.99
C LEU A 275 -74.52 42.04 -135.08
N ALA A 276 -74.75 41.94 -133.76
CA ALA A 276 -73.74 41.49 -132.80
C ALA A 276 -73.63 39.95 -132.62
N ALA A 277 -74.58 39.16 -133.09
CA ALA A 277 -74.63 37.70 -132.87
C ALA A 277 -73.54 36.88 -133.62
N ALA A 278 -72.65 37.49 -134.39
CA ALA A 278 -71.73 36.80 -135.29
C ALA A 278 -70.29 36.55 -134.75
N LEU A 279 -69.90 37.12 -133.60
CA LEU A 279 -68.47 37.17 -133.18
C LEU A 279 -68.03 36.06 -132.20
N GLU A 280 -68.94 35.38 -131.50
CA GLU A 280 -68.60 34.47 -130.39
C GLU A 280 -68.00 33.09 -130.78
N ALA A 281 -67.78 32.81 -132.07
CA ALA A 281 -67.33 31.48 -132.53
C ALA A 281 -65.82 31.19 -132.40
N GLU A 282 -64.94 32.19 -132.22
CA GLU A 282 -63.49 32.02 -132.41
C GLU A 282 -62.64 31.73 -131.14
N GLN A 283 -63.20 31.78 -129.93
CA GLN A 283 -62.34 31.79 -128.72
C GLN A 283 -62.05 30.43 -128.06
N ARG A 284 -62.37 29.29 -128.68
CA ARG A 284 -62.24 27.94 -128.06
C ARG A 284 -60.94 27.16 -128.33
N LYS A 285 -59.92 27.72 -128.98
CA LYS A 285 -58.74 26.96 -129.49
C LYS A 285 -57.44 26.98 -128.66
N THR A 286 -57.31 27.74 -127.57
CA THR A 286 -55.97 28.04 -126.99
C THR A 286 -55.59 27.36 -125.66
N ALA A 287 -56.36 26.40 -125.13
CA ALA A 287 -56.22 25.92 -123.74
C ALA A 287 -55.37 24.63 -123.50
N ALA A 288 -54.62 24.08 -124.46
CA ALA A 288 -54.11 22.69 -124.40
C ALA A 288 -52.58 22.46 -124.21
N ALA A 289 -51.75 23.45 -123.86
CA ALA A 289 -50.28 23.34 -124.01
C ALA A 289 -49.39 23.31 -122.74
N TYR A 290 -49.92 23.33 -121.50
CA TYR A 290 -49.06 23.52 -120.29
C TYR A 290 -48.98 22.34 -119.30
N ALA A 291 -49.56 21.17 -119.61
CA ALA A 291 -49.58 19.99 -118.73
C ALA A 291 -48.26 19.17 -118.66
N ASP A 292 -47.18 19.58 -119.36
CA ASP A 292 -45.99 18.75 -119.59
C ASP A 292 -44.79 19.04 -118.65
N ALA A 293 -44.95 19.94 -117.66
CA ALA A 293 -43.87 20.38 -116.76
C ALA A 293 -43.78 19.64 -115.41
N GLU A 294 -44.82 18.88 -115.03
CA GLU A 294 -44.99 18.36 -113.66
C GLU A 294 -44.25 17.02 -113.40
N ALA A 295 -43.72 16.37 -114.45
CA ALA A 295 -43.08 15.05 -114.35
C ALA A 295 -41.60 15.06 -113.87
N ARG A 296 -40.93 16.22 -113.78
CA ARG A 296 -39.48 16.30 -113.47
C ARG A 296 -39.13 16.46 -111.97
N ALA A 297 -40.13 16.58 -111.09
CA ALA A 297 -39.92 16.77 -109.65
C ALA A 297 -39.76 15.45 -108.85
N ALA A 298 -40.24 14.32 -109.37
CA ALA A 298 -40.25 13.04 -108.63
C ALA A 298 -38.90 12.27 -108.62
N GLN A 299 -37.91 12.68 -109.42
CA GLN A 299 -36.63 11.95 -109.55
C GLN A 299 -35.57 12.38 -108.51
N SER A 300 -35.75 13.52 -107.83
CA SER A 300 -34.79 14.06 -106.84
C SER A 300 -34.92 13.48 -105.42
N GLU A 301 -36.04 12.82 -105.10
CA GLU A 301 -36.29 12.30 -103.74
C GLU A 301 -35.80 10.86 -103.55
N ALA A 302 -35.57 10.10 -104.63
CA ALA A 302 -35.08 8.73 -104.56
C ALA A 302 -33.56 8.61 -104.27
N GLU A 303 -32.75 9.62 -104.63
CA GLU A 303 -31.28 9.59 -104.44
C GLU A 303 -30.84 9.92 -103.00
N ARG A 304 -31.67 10.61 -102.20
CA ARG A 304 -31.36 10.93 -100.78
C ARG A 304 -31.53 9.74 -99.83
N ALA A 305 -32.47 8.82 -100.10
CA ALA A 305 -32.72 7.65 -99.26
C ALA A 305 -31.70 6.49 -99.44
N ALA A 306 -30.78 6.60 -100.41
CA ALA A 306 -29.73 5.62 -100.68
C ALA A 306 -28.39 5.98 -99.99
N LEU A 307 -28.12 7.27 -99.75
CA LEU A 307 -26.89 7.74 -99.08
C LEU A 307 -26.91 7.51 -97.55
N GLU A 308 -28.07 7.58 -96.90
CA GLU A 308 -28.19 7.36 -95.44
C GLU A 308 -27.96 5.89 -95.03
N ARG A 309 -28.27 4.91 -95.89
CA ARG A 309 -28.02 3.49 -95.61
C ARG A 309 -26.53 3.11 -95.71
N SER A 310 -25.76 3.78 -96.57
CA SER A 310 -24.31 3.57 -96.70
C SER A 310 -23.49 4.13 -95.52
N HIS A 311 -24.02 5.09 -94.76
CA HIS A 311 -23.34 5.69 -93.61
C HIS A 311 -23.50 4.83 -92.34
N GLY A 312 -24.67 4.18 -92.16
CA GLY A 312 -24.91 3.27 -91.03
C GLY A 312 -24.07 1.99 -91.05
N ASP A 313 -23.84 1.40 -92.22
CA ASP A 313 -23.01 0.19 -92.37
C ASP A 313 -21.50 0.45 -92.19
N ALA A 314 -21.04 1.70 -92.37
CA ALA A 314 -19.66 2.12 -92.12
C ALA A 314 -19.37 2.39 -90.63
N GLU A 315 -20.33 2.97 -89.90
CA GLU A 315 -20.21 3.20 -88.45
C GLU A 315 -20.25 1.89 -87.63
N ALA A 316 -21.00 0.88 -88.09
CA ALA A 316 -21.02 -0.43 -87.43
C ALA A 316 -19.67 -1.19 -87.57
N ARG A 317 -18.95 -1.02 -88.68
CA ARG A 317 -17.63 -1.63 -88.91
C ARG A 317 -16.51 -0.91 -88.15
N ALA A 318 -16.62 0.41 -87.95
CA ALA A 318 -15.69 1.18 -87.12
C ALA A 318 -15.78 0.79 -85.63
N ARG A 319 -16.99 0.58 -85.10
CA ARG A 319 -17.19 0.15 -83.70
C ARG A 319 -16.71 -1.28 -83.44
N ALA A 320 -16.80 -2.18 -84.42
CA ALA A 320 -16.29 -3.55 -84.29
C ALA A 320 -14.75 -3.60 -84.22
N LEU A 321 -14.06 -2.75 -85.00
CA LEU A 321 -12.59 -2.65 -84.97
C LEU A 321 -12.06 -1.91 -83.73
N GLU A 322 -12.80 -0.96 -83.16
CA GLU A 322 -12.47 -0.37 -81.85
C GLU A 322 -12.61 -1.39 -80.72
N GLN A 323 -13.64 -2.24 -80.74
CA GLN A 323 -13.81 -3.29 -79.73
C GLN A 323 -12.74 -4.38 -79.81
N GLU A 324 -12.27 -4.77 -81.00
CA GLU A 324 -11.13 -5.67 -81.15
C GLU A 324 -9.79 -5.03 -80.71
N ARG A 325 -9.59 -3.73 -80.99
CA ARG A 325 -8.38 -3.02 -80.56
C ARG A 325 -8.33 -2.87 -79.04
N ASP A 326 -9.44 -2.52 -78.41
CA ASP A 326 -9.51 -2.31 -76.97
C ASP A 326 -9.43 -3.65 -76.21
N ALA A 327 -9.92 -4.76 -76.79
CA ALA A 327 -9.74 -6.10 -76.23
C ALA A 327 -8.27 -6.57 -76.31
N LEU A 328 -7.57 -6.31 -77.42
CA LEU A 328 -6.14 -6.64 -77.56
C LEU A 328 -5.24 -5.75 -76.69
N GLU A 329 -5.64 -4.50 -76.43
CA GLU A 329 -4.95 -3.60 -75.51
C GLU A 329 -5.12 -4.05 -74.05
N GLN A 330 -6.30 -4.53 -73.67
CA GLN A 330 -6.53 -5.15 -72.34
C GLN A 330 -5.77 -6.47 -72.15
N GLU A 331 -5.64 -7.30 -73.19
CA GLU A 331 -4.80 -8.52 -73.13
C GLU A 331 -3.31 -8.19 -73.02
N ARG A 332 -2.83 -7.16 -73.74
CA ARG A 332 -1.44 -6.70 -73.65
C ARG A 332 -1.13 -6.13 -72.26
N ASP A 333 -2.02 -5.32 -71.71
CA ASP A 333 -1.80 -4.66 -70.42
C ASP A 333 -1.93 -5.66 -69.24
N THR A 334 -2.76 -6.70 -69.37
CA THR A 334 -2.81 -7.80 -68.39
C THR A 334 -1.58 -8.72 -68.47
N LEU A 335 -1.06 -9.00 -69.66
CA LEU A 335 0.20 -9.74 -69.83
C LEU A 335 1.43 -8.93 -69.37
N ALA A 336 1.47 -7.62 -69.60
CA ALA A 336 2.53 -6.74 -69.11
C ALA A 336 2.51 -6.66 -67.57
N ALA A 337 1.32 -6.53 -66.96
CA ALA A 337 1.16 -6.53 -65.51
C ALA A 337 1.56 -7.89 -64.88
N SER A 338 1.24 -9.01 -65.54
CA SER A 338 1.66 -10.35 -65.09
C SER A 338 3.19 -10.53 -65.14
N LEU A 339 3.83 -10.10 -66.23
CA LEU A 339 5.29 -10.21 -66.38
C LEU A 339 6.08 -9.27 -65.46
N GLU A 340 5.53 -8.10 -65.14
CA GLU A 340 6.12 -7.19 -64.15
C GLU A 340 5.92 -7.69 -62.72
N SER A 341 4.76 -8.29 -62.43
CA SER A 341 4.52 -9.02 -61.18
C SER A 341 5.48 -10.20 -61.00
N ASP A 342 5.72 -11.00 -62.03
CA ASP A 342 6.62 -12.15 -61.97
C ASP A 342 8.09 -11.75 -61.86
N ARG A 343 8.52 -10.67 -62.54
CA ARG A 343 9.88 -10.11 -62.38
C ARG A 343 10.08 -9.49 -60.99
N ALA A 344 9.07 -8.81 -60.46
CA ALA A 344 9.11 -8.31 -59.09
C ALA A 344 9.14 -9.46 -58.07
N ALA A 345 8.42 -10.55 -58.30
CA ALA A 345 8.44 -11.73 -57.45
C ALA A 345 9.81 -12.45 -57.49
N LEU A 346 10.44 -12.55 -58.66
CA LEU A 346 11.77 -13.15 -58.80
C LEU A 346 12.90 -12.29 -58.22
N SER A 347 12.82 -10.95 -58.34
CA SER A 347 13.77 -10.04 -57.67
C SER A 347 13.63 -10.15 -56.16
N ARG A 348 12.39 -10.12 -55.64
CA ARG A 348 12.13 -10.29 -54.20
C ARG A 348 12.61 -11.65 -53.70
N ALA A 349 12.38 -12.73 -54.44
CA ALA A 349 12.86 -14.06 -54.05
C ALA A 349 14.39 -14.17 -54.02
N ARG A 350 15.09 -13.46 -54.93
CA ARG A 350 16.55 -13.41 -54.95
C ARG A 350 17.13 -12.55 -53.82
N ASP A 351 16.55 -11.37 -53.59
CA ASP A 351 16.95 -10.49 -52.49
C ASP A 351 16.64 -11.14 -51.13
N GLU A 352 15.54 -11.89 -51.02
CA GLU A 352 15.22 -12.70 -49.84
C GLU A 352 16.18 -13.87 -49.65
N ALA A 353 16.65 -14.53 -50.72
CA ALA A 353 17.63 -15.61 -50.61
C ALA A 353 19.00 -15.09 -50.17
N ASP A 354 19.45 -13.96 -50.72
CA ASP A 354 20.71 -13.31 -50.34
C ASP A 354 20.63 -12.70 -48.92
N ALA A 355 19.47 -12.17 -48.54
CA ALA A 355 19.22 -11.75 -47.16
C ALA A 355 19.23 -12.93 -46.19
N ARG A 356 18.63 -14.08 -46.55
CA ARG A 356 18.65 -15.30 -45.72
C ARG A 356 20.06 -15.88 -45.58
N ALA A 357 20.90 -15.78 -46.61
CA ALA A 357 22.29 -16.24 -46.56
C ALA A 357 23.14 -15.36 -45.62
N ARG A 358 23.01 -14.03 -45.71
CA ARG A 358 23.68 -13.09 -44.79
C ARG A 358 23.17 -13.23 -43.35
N GLN A 359 21.87 -13.39 -43.19
CA GLN A 359 21.25 -13.63 -41.89
C GLN A 359 21.72 -14.95 -41.26
N ALA A 360 21.95 -15.99 -42.07
CA ALA A 360 22.49 -17.26 -41.58
C ALA A 360 23.96 -17.16 -41.14
N GLU A 361 24.77 -16.38 -41.84
CA GLU A 361 26.18 -16.14 -41.50
C GLU A 361 26.31 -15.24 -40.26
N GLU A 362 25.55 -14.15 -40.20
CA GLU A 362 25.43 -13.30 -39.00
C GLU A 362 24.86 -14.07 -37.80
N SER A 363 23.94 -15.04 -38.02
CA SER A 363 23.44 -15.90 -36.95
C SER A 363 24.49 -16.88 -36.44
N ARG A 364 25.45 -17.30 -37.27
CA ARG A 364 26.55 -18.20 -36.87
C ARG A 364 27.62 -17.45 -36.10
N ASP A 365 28.01 -16.26 -36.56
CA ASP A 365 28.97 -15.42 -35.84
C ASP A 365 28.36 -14.86 -34.54
N GLY A 366 27.06 -14.56 -34.57
CA GLY A 366 26.24 -14.27 -33.40
C GLY A 366 26.20 -15.47 -32.43
N ALA A 367 26.02 -16.69 -32.91
CA ALA A 367 26.03 -17.88 -32.06
C ALA A 367 27.41 -18.20 -31.48
N ALA A 368 28.49 -17.98 -32.24
CA ALA A 368 29.86 -18.19 -31.77
C ALA A 368 30.25 -17.17 -30.69
N SER A 369 29.95 -15.89 -30.91
CA SER A 369 30.16 -14.83 -29.91
C SER A 369 29.22 -14.97 -28.71
N ALA A 370 27.99 -15.45 -28.91
CA ALA A 370 27.07 -15.79 -27.83
C ALA A 370 27.65 -16.92 -26.96
N LEU A 371 28.17 -18.01 -27.53
CA LEU A 371 28.76 -19.11 -26.78
C LEU A 371 30.04 -18.71 -26.03
N GLU A 372 30.85 -17.81 -26.58
CA GLU A 372 32.04 -17.28 -25.89
C GLU A 372 31.66 -16.34 -24.75
N SER A 373 30.67 -15.46 -24.98
CA SER A 373 30.09 -14.61 -23.93
C SER A 373 29.40 -15.43 -22.84
N GLU A 374 28.75 -16.54 -23.19
CA GLU A 374 28.09 -17.45 -22.28
C GLU A 374 29.12 -18.22 -21.44
N ARG A 375 30.24 -18.66 -22.02
CA ARG A 375 31.35 -19.25 -21.24
C ARG A 375 32.01 -18.26 -20.28
N ALA A 376 32.20 -17.02 -20.69
CA ALA A 376 32.71 -15.96 -19.83
C ALA A 376 31.69 -15.61 -18.73
N ALA A 377 30.40 -15.57 -19.06
CA ALA A 377 29.30 -15.34 -18.13
C ALA A 377 29.13 -16.49 -17.14
N LEU A 378 29.29 -17.75 -17.56
CA LEU A 378 29.25 -18.91 -16.68
C LEU A 378 30.45 -18.95 -15.73
N THR A 379 31.64 -18.56 -16.20
CA THR A 379 32.83 -18.46 -15.34
C THR A 379 32.67 -17.34 -14.30
N LYS A 380 32.16 -16.18 -14.73
CA LYS A 380 31.85 -15.06 -13.84
C LYS A 380 30.71 -15.42 -12.88
N ALA A 381 29.66 -16.10 -13.35
CA ALA A 381 28.54 -16.56 -12.53
C ALA A 381 28.97 -17.60 -11.51
N ARG A 382 29.94 -18.47 -11.83
CA ARG A 382 30.55 -19.40 -10.87
C ARG A 382 31.33 -18.65 -9.78
N ASP A 383 32.17 -17.70 -10.16
CA ASP A 383 32.97 -16.96 -9.17
C ASP A 383 32.09 -16.02 -8.32
N GLU A 384 31.04 -15.45 -8.93
CA GLU A 384 29.99 -14.72 -8.22
C GLU A 384 29.11 -15.65 -7.37
N ALA A 385 28.85 -16.89 -7.77
CA ALA A 385 28.14 -17.87 -6.95
C ALA A 385 28.97 -18.30 -5.75
N VAL A 386 30.30 -18.47 -5.89
CA VAL A 386 31.22 -18.75 -4.78
C VAL A 386 31.36 -17.53 -3.85
N ALA A 387 31.30 -16.32 -4.39
CA ALA A 387 31.29 -15.09 -3.59
C ALA A 387 29.94 -14.87 -2.88
N ARG A 388 28.80 -15.10 -3.57
CA ARG A 388 27.46 -15.15 -2.97
C ARG A 388 27.42 -16.23 -1.89
N ALA A 389 28.11 -17.34 -2.13
CA ALA A 389 28.22 -18.45 -1.21
C ALA A 389 28.90 -18.06 0.11
N ARG A 390 30.04 -17.38 0.07
CA ARG A 390 30.67 -16.92 1.31
C ARG A 390 29.91 -15.75 1.93
N HIS A 391 29.40 -14.84 1.11
CA HIS A 391 28.67 -13.68 1.59
C HIS A 391 27.38 -14.05 2.30
N ALA A 392 26.59 -15.02 1.83
CA ALA A 392 25.39 -15.40 2.57
C ALA A 392 25.66 -16.31 3.78
N GLU A 393 26.86 -16.85 3.91
CA GLU A 393 27.29 -17.59 5.11
C GLU A 393 27.64 -16.55 6.18
N GLU A 394 28.41 -15.53 5.80
CA GLU A 394 28.65 -14.34 6.62
C GLU A 394 27.36 -13.54 6.91
N GLN A 395 26.38 -13.49 6.00
CA GLN A 395 25.06 -12.92 6.29
C GLN A 395 24.19 -13.82 7.16
N ARG A 396 24.36 -15.15 7.13
CA ARG A 396 23.64 -16.06 8.04
C ARG A 396 24.20 -15.96 9.45
N ASP A 397 25.52 -15.84 9.62
CA ASP A 397 26.15 -15.62 10.93
C ASP A 397 25.94 -14.19 11.44
N GLY A 398 25.94 -13.22 10.52
CA GLY A 398 25.55 -11.83 10.77
C GLY A 398 24.06 -11.69 11.11
N ALA A 399 23.18 -12.49 10.50
CA ALA A 399 21.77 -12.55 10.83
C ALA A 399 21.53 -13.33 12.14
N ALA A 400 22.31 -14.36 12.45
CA ALA A 400 22.21 -15.07 13.73
C ALA A 400 22.62 -14.16 14.90
N SER A 401 23.75 -13.45 14.77
CA SER A 401 24.17 -12.45 15.77
C SER A 401 23.29 -11.19 15.77
N GLY A 402 22.75 -10.81 14.61
CA GLY A 402 21.73 -9.78 14.45
C GLY A 402 20.45 -10.12 15.19
N LEU A 403 19.93 -11.34 15.04
CA LEU A 403 18.76 -11.87 15.73
C LEU A 403 19.00 -12.04 17.22
N GLU A 404 20.22 -12.36 17.67
CA GLU A 404 20.57 -12.35 19.09
C GLU A 404 20.63 -10.93 19.66
N SER A 405 21.19 -9.98 18.91
CA SER A 405 21.20 -8.56 19.30
C SER A 405 19.79 -7.95 19.29
N GLU A 406 18.93 -8.39 18.36
CA GLU A 406 17.54 -8.00 18.23
C GLU A 406 16.70 -8.67 19.33
N ARG A 407 16.95 -9.92 19.70
CA ARG A 407 16.35 -10.55 20.89
C ARG A 407 16.78 -9.85 22.17
N ALA A 408 18.03 -9.43 22.30
CA ALA A 408 18.50 -8.64 23.45
C ALA A 408 17.91 -7.20 23.44
N ALA A 409 17.70 -6.61 22.27
CA ALA A 409 17.04 -5.31 22.11
C ALA A 409 15.52 -5.41 22.36
N LEU A 410 14.87 -6.50 21.97
CA LEU A 410 13.47 -6.80 22.24
C LEU A 410 13.27 -7.17 23.72
N SER A 411 14.24 -7.82 24.38
CA SER A 411 14.22 -8.03 25.83
C SER A 411 14.31 -6.69 26.56
N ARG A 412 15.25 -5.82 26.18
CA ARG A 412 15.36 -4.47 26.74
C ARG A 412 14.14 -3.61 26.41
N GLY A 413 13.62 -3.69 25.19
CA GLY A 413 12.40 -2.99 24.77
C GLY A 413 11.16 -3.51 25.50
N ARG A 414 11.11 -4.80 25.84
CA ARG A 414 10.07 -5.39 26.68
C ARG A 414 10.20 -4.94 28.13
N GLU A 415 11.41 -4.90 28.69
CA GLU A 415 11.67 -4.37 30.02
C GLU A 415 11.34 -2.88 30.11
N GLU A 416 11.71 -2.09 29.10
CA GLU A 416 11.35 -0.68 28.97
C GLU A 416 9.85 -0.47 28.74
N ALA A 417 9.19 -1.34 27.98
CA ALA A 417 7.73 -1.30 27.79
C ALA A 417 6.99 -1.72 29.06
N GLU A 418 7.49 -2.69 29.81
CA GLU A 418 6.96 -3.09 31.13
C GLU A 418 7.20 -1.98 32.16
N ALA A 419 8.34 -1.30 32.12
CA ALA A 419 8.59 -0.12 32.95
C ALA A 419 7.66 1.05 32.60
N ARG A 420 7.48 1.34 31.30
CA ARG A 420 6.52 2.35 30.82
C ARG A 420 5.08 1.96 31.10
N ALA A 421 4.73 0.68 31.06
CA ALA A 421 3.40 0.20 31.43
C ALA A 421 3.14 0.43 32.92
N ARG A 422 4.12 0.17 33.80
CA ARG A 422 4.03 0.49 35.23
C ARG A 422 3.93 2.00 35.48
N GLU A 423 4.67 2.81 34.72
CA GLU A 423 4.61 4.27 34.78
C GLU A 423 3.23 4.78 34.32
N LEU A 424 2.71 4.28 33.19
CA LEU A 424 1.38 4.59 32.70
C LEU A 424 0.27 4.07 33.62
N GLU A 425 0.46 2.94 34.32
CA GLU A 425 -0.45 2.47 35.36
C GLU A 425 -0.42 3.42 36.57
N SER A 426 0.75 3.87 37.01
CA SER A 426 0.88 4.88 38.07
C SER A 426 0.27 6.23 37.67
N GLU A 427 0.44 6.65 36.41
CA GLU A 427 -0.19 7.85 35.86
C GLU A 427 -1.70 7.68 35.74
N ARG A 428 -2.17 6.52 35.27
CA ARG A 428 -3.60 6.18 35.19
C ARG A 428 -4.23 6.17 36.59
N ASP A 429 -3.56 5.61 37.58
CA ASP A 429 -4.05 5.57 38.95
C ASP A 429 -4.02 6.99 39.56
N GLY A 430 -3.02 7.81 39.22
CA GLY A 430 -2.97 9.24 39.56
C GLY A 430 -4.09 10.06 38.90
N LEU A 431 -4.37 9.81 37.62
CA LEU A 431 -5.46 10.44 36.86
C LEU A 431 -6.83 9.94 37.33
N ALA A 432 -6.97 8.68 37.71
CA ALA A 432 -8.19 8.14 38.31
C ALA A 432 -8.45 8.78 39.68
N ALA A 433 -7.41 8.98 40.49
CA ALA A 433 -7.52 9.73 41.75
C ALA A 433 -7.86 11.21 41.50
N ALA A 434 -7.32 11.83 40.44
CA ALA A 434 -7.66 13.21 40.06
C ALA A 434 -9.09 13.33 39.53
N LEU A 435 -9.55 12.39 38.70
CA LEU A 435 -10.92 12.30 38.20
C LEU A 435 -11.91 12.04 39.32
N GLU A 436 -11.58 11.23 40.32
CA GLU A 436 -12.46 11.05 41.49
C GLU A 436 -12.52 12.32 42.33
N ARG A 437 -11.40 13.04 42.51
CA ARG A 437 -11.41 14.37 43.15
C ARG A 437 -12.26 15.37 42.36
N GLU A 438 -12.16 15.37 41.03
CA GLU A 438 -12.96 16.24 40.18
C GLU A 438 -14.44 15.82 40.19
N ARG A 439 -14.74 14.52 40.24
CA ARG A 439 -16.10 13.99 40.36
C ARG A 439 -16.74 14.42 41.67
N VAL A 440 -16.01 14.30 42.78
CA VAL A 440 -16.43 14.80 44.09
C VAL A 440 -16.62 16.32 44.06
N ALA A 441 -15.72 17.08 43.44
CA ALA A 441 -15.85 18.53 43.29
C ALA A 441 -17.06 18.92 42.42
N ARG A 442 -17.33 18.19 41.33
CA ARG A 442 -18.52 18.40 40.47
C ARG A 442 -19.81 18.03 41.19
N THR A 443 -19.82 17.01 42.04
CA THR A 443 -21.00 16.70 42.86
C THR A 443 -21.27 17.83 43.87
N HIS A 444 -20.24 18.36 44.53
CA HIS A 444 -20.41 19.52 45.42
C HIS A 444 -20.86 20.77 44.65
N ALA A 445 -20.29 21.03 43.46
CA ALA A 445 -20.73 22.15 42.63
C ALA A 445 -22.16 21.98 42.11
N HIS A 446 -22.58 20.75 41.81
CA HIS A 446 -23.95 20.44 41.41
C HIS A 446 -24.93 20.63 42.57
N ASP A 447 -24.55 20.19 43.77
CA ASP A 447 -25.34 20.42 45.00
C ASP A 447 -25.45 21.93 45.28
N ASP A 448 -24.36 22.69 45.17
CA ASP A 448 -24.34 24.15 45.31
C ASP A 448 -25.20 24.85 44.23
N ASP A 449 -25.19 24.36 42.99
CA ASP A 449 -25.99 24.89 41.89
C ASP A 449 -27.48 24.51 42.03
N GLU A 450 -27.79 23.32 42.55
CA GLU A 450 -29.15 22.93 42.92
C GLU A 450 -29.70 23.81 44.05
N GLU A 451 -28.89 24.11 45.07
CA GLU A 451 -29.28 25.05 46.13
C GLU A 451 -29.51 26.46 45.58
N ARG A 452 -28.64 26.93 44.68
CA ARG A 452 -28.83 28.21 43.98
C ARG A 452 -30.07 28.22 43.10
N ALA A 453 -30.37 27.13 42.39
CA ALA A 453 -31.57 27.00 41.57
C ALA A 453 -32.84 26.98 42.42
N ARG A 454 -32.84 26.28 43.57
CA ARG A 454 -33.94 26.31 44.53
C ARG A 454 -34.17 27.71 45.10
N HIS A 455 -33.09 28.44 45.41
CA HIS A 455 -33.18 29.83 45.86
C HIS A 455 -33.75 30.75 44.77
N ALA A 456 -33.25 30.66 43.54
CA ALA A 456 -33.74 31.44 42.41
C ALA A 456 -35.21 31.10 42.05
N GLN A 457 -35.62 29.84 42.23
CA GLN A 457 -37.00 29.42 42.02
C GLN A 457 -37.92 29.97 43.12
N ALA A 458 -37.49 29.93 44.38
CA ALA A 458 -38.23 30.57 45.47
C ALA A 458 -38.38 32.09 45.27
N GLU A 459 -37.35 32.76 44.74
CA GLU A 459 -37.43 34.18 44.36
C GLU A 459 -38.41 34.42 43.20
N ARG A 460 -38.42 33.55 42.19
CA ARG A 460 -39.39 33.64 41.06
C ARG A 460 -40.82 33.43 41.53
N ASP A 461 -41.07 32.42 42.37
CA ASP A 461 -42.39 32.15 42.93
C ASP A 461 -42.88 33.34 43.79
N ALA A 462 -41.97 33.98 44.53
CA ALA A 462 -42.28 35.19 45.29
C ALA A 462 -42.61 36.40 44.40
N LEU A 463 -41.89 36.56 43.28
CA LEU A 463 -42.17 37.61 42.29
C LEU A 463 -43.48 37.35 41.54
N GLU A 464 -43.77 36.10 41.17
CA GLU A 464 -45.02 35.71 40.51
C GLU A 464 -46.21 35.94 41.44
N ALA A 465 -46.11 35.56 42.71
CA ALA A 465 -47.12 35.90 43.71
C ALA A 465 -47.31 37.42 43.90
N ALA A 466 -46.26 38.22 43.75
CA ALA A 466 -46.36 39.68 43.78
C ALA A 466 -47.07 40.22 42.54
N PHE A 467 -46.73 39.73 41.34
CA PHE A 467 -47.41 40.09 40.09
C PHE A 467 -48.89 39.66 40.09
N GLU A 468 -49.23 38.52 40.66
CA GLU A 468 -50.64 38.09 40.80
C GLU A 468 -51.42 39.02 41.72
N ARG A 469 -50.82 39.46 42.84
CA ARG A 469 -51.44 40.47 43.73
C ARG A 469 -51.64 41.79 43.00
N GLU A 470 -50.67 42.23 42.23
CA GLU A 470 -50.77 43.45 41.43
C GLU A 470 -51.83 43.32 40.33
N ARG A 471 -51.92 42.16 39.67
CA ARG A 471 -52.96 41.86 38.68
C ARG A 471 -54.36 41.82 39.31
N MET A 472 -54.50 41.25 40.51
CA MET A 472 -55.75 41.29 41.28
C MET A 472 -56.13 42.73 41.66
N ALA A 473 -55.16 43.56 42.06
CA ALA A 473 -55.39 44.97 42.34
C ALA A 473 -55.83 45.74 41.07
N LEU A 474 -55.23 45.46 39.91
CA LEU A 474 -55.62 46.05 38.63
C LEU A 474 -56.99 45.58 38.15
N THR A 475 -57.39 44.34 38.42
CA THR A 475 -58.75 43.86 38.10
C THR A 475 -59.80 44.51 38.99
N LEU A 476 -59.52 44.62 40.30
CA LEU A 476 -60.37 45.40 41.22
C LEU A 476 -60.50 46.86 40.76
N ALA A 477 -59.40 47.50 40.36
CA ALA A 477 -59.42 48.87 39.84
C ALA A 477 -60.20 48.97 38.51
N ARG A 478 -60.13 47.96 37.64
CA ARG A 478 -60.90 47.89 36.40
C ARG A 478 -62.40 47.74 36.67
N ASP A 479 -62.78 46.89 37.61
CA ASP A 479 -64.18 46.66 37.97
C ASP A 479 -64.78 47.89 38.68
N ASP A 480 -63.98 48.59 39.49
CA ASP A 480 -64.34 49.91 40.06
C ASP A 480 -64.53 50.97 38.96
N ALA A 481 -63.61 51.02 37.99
CA ALA A 481 -63.71 51.95 36.86
C ALA A 481 -64.91 51.62 35.96
N GLN A 482 -65.21 50.35 35.76
CA GLN A 482 -66.35 49.88 34.98
C GLN A 482 -67.68 50.19 35.70
N SER A 483 -67.72 50.04 37.03
CA SER A 483 -68.86 50.46 37.85
C SER A 483 -69.10 51.98 37.79
N ARG A 484 -68.03 52.79 37.77
CA ARG A 484 -68.10 54.24 37.57
C ARG A 484 -68.56 54.61 36.15
N ALA A 485 -68.11 53.87 35.13
CA ALA A 485 -68.55 54.07 33.75
C ALA A 485 -70.05 53.73 33.58
N GLN A 486 -70.53 52.65 34.21
CA GLN A 486 -71.95 52.29 34.23
C GLN A 486 -72.80 53.37 34.91
N ALA A 487 -72.34 53.89 36.05
CA ALA A 487 -73.02 55.00 36.74
C ALA A 487 -73.06 56.29 35.89
N ALA A 488 -71.99 56.56 35.14
CA ALA A 488 -71.95 57.69 34.20
C ALA A 488 -72.88 57.49 32.98
N GLU A 489 -73.08 56.26 32.51
CA GLU A 489 -74.08 55.95 31.47
C GLU A 489 -75.52 56.09 31.99
N ASP A 490 -75.81 55.64 33.21
CA ASP A 490 -77.11 55.84 33.86
C ASP A 490 -77.43 57.33 34.07
N GLU A 491 -76.42 58.14 34.45
CA GLU A 491 -76.54 59.61 34.51
C GLU A 491 -76.76 60.23 33.12
N ARG A 492 -76.09 59.70 32.08
CA ARG A 492 -76.25 60.17 30.69
C ARG A 492 -77.64 59.86 30.13
N ASP A 493 -78.22 58.72 30.48
CA ASP A 493 -79.58 58.34 30.09
C ASP A 493 -80.66 59.13 30.88
N ALA A 494 -80.38 59.47 32.14
CA ALA A 494 -81.19 60.41 32.90
C ALA A 494 -81.15 61.84 32.31
N LEU A 495 -79.97 62.29 31.88
CA LEU A 495 -79.79 63.58 31.20
C LEU A 495 -80.43 63.60 29.80
N ALA A 496 -80.39 62.49 29.06
CA ALA A 496 -81.06 62.34 27.77
C ALA A 496 -82.60 62.45 27.89
N LYS A 497 -83.18 61.97 29.00
CA LYS A 497 -84.61 62.17 29.32
C LYS A 497 -84.93 63.61 29.75
N SER A 498 -83.98 64.33 30.38
CA SER A 498 -84.19 65.72 30.81
C SER A 498 -84.09 66.73 29.65
N ILE A 499 -83.28 66.44 28.62
CA ILE A 499 -83.11 67.30 27.43
C ILE A 499 -84.32 67.26 26.49
N GLN A 500 -85.20 66.26 26.62
CA GLN A 500 -86.45 66.17 25.85
C GLN A 500 -87.59 67.07 26.39
N ALA A 501 -87.38 67.75 27.53
CA ALA A 501 -88.26 68.80 28.04
C ALA A 501 -87.54 70.16 27.94
N GLY A 502 -87.77 70.86 26.83
CA GLY A 502 -86.98 72.05 26.48
C GLY A 502 -87.18 73.25 27.42
N GLN A 503 -86.09 74.00 27.63
CA GLN A 503 -86.11 75.47 27.69
C GLN A 503 -84.67 76.03 27.51
N PRO A 504 -84.48 77.11 26.75
CA PRO A 504 -83.17 77.65 26.41
C PRO A 504 -82.71 78.72 27.41
N GLY A 505 -81.41 78.77 27.68
CA GLY A 505 -80.80 79.78 28.54
C GLY A 505 -79.32 79.94 28.25
N ALA A 506 -78.84 81.17 28.21
CA ALA A 506 -77.55 81.64 27.70
C ALA A 506 -76.30 81.23 28.53
N ALA A 507 -76.25 80.00 29.04
CA ALA A 507 -75.08 79.34 29.64
C ALA A 507 -74.29 78.48 28.62
N SER A 508 -74.76 78.42 27.37
CA SER A 508 -74.22 77.53 26.32
C SER A 508 -72.76 77.81 25.99
N LEU A 509 -72.32 79.07 25.95
CA LEU A 509 -70.97 79.40 25.45
C LEU A 509 -69.84 79.12 26.45
N GLU A 510 -70.13 79.06 27.76
CA GLU A 510 -69.16 78.64 28.77
C GLU A 510 -69.10 77.11 28.88
N ALA A 511 -70.26 76.44 28.78
CA ALA A 511 -70.34 74.99 28.64
C ALA A 511 -69.70 74.48 27.35
N ASP A 512 -69.77 75.23 26.24
CA ASP A 512 -69.12 74.89 24.97
C ASP A 512 -67.60 75.14 25.03
N ARG A 513 -67.14 76.15 25.80
CA ARG A 513 -65.70 76.39 26.05
C ARG A 513 -65.10 75.33 26.97
N ASP A 514 -65.80 74.92 28.01
CA ASP A 514 -65.36 73.85 28.91
C ASP A 514 -65.43 72.48 28.23
N ARG A 515 -66.42 72.24 27.36
CA ARG A 515 -66.42 71.09 26.44
C ARG A 515 -65.26 71.12 25.47
N MET A 516 -64.89 72.29 24.93
CA MET A 516 -63.74 72.39 24.03
C MET A 516 -62.42 72.20 24.79
N LYS A 517 -62.31 72.66 26.04
CA LYS A 517 -61.14 72.35 26.90
C LYS A 517 -61.07 70.87 27.28
N ALA A 518 -62.21 70.25 27.62
CA ALA A 518 -62.27 68.81 27.87
C ALA A 518 -61.92 68.01 26.61
N ALA A 519 -62.40 68.43 25.44
CA ALA A 519 -62.06 67.81 24.17
C ALA A 519 -60.57 67.98 23.82
N MET A 520 -59.95 69.13 24.11
CA MET A 520 -58.51 69.29 23.94
C MET A 520 -57.71 68.46 24.93
N ALA A 521 -58.14 68.34 26.19
CA ALA A 521 -57.50 67.48 27.18
C ALA A 521 -57.62 65.98 26.82
N ASP A 522 -58.75 65.57 26.26
CA ASP A 522 -58.94 64.21 25.72
C ASP A 522 -58.08 63.97 24.47
N LEU A 523 -57.91 64.98 23.61
CA LEU A 523 -57.07 64.87 22.42
C LEU A 523 -55.57 64.85 22.79
N GLU A 524 -55.16 65.61 23.81
CA GLU A 524 -53.83 65.52 24.42
C GLU A 524 -53.60 64.16 25.08
N ARG A 525 -54.61 63.60 25.76
CA ARG A 525 -54.55 62.25 26.33
C ARG A 525 -54.42 61.18 25.25
N GLN A 526 -55.21 61.28 24.17
CA GLN A 526 -55.13 60.36 23.04
C GLN A 526 -53.81 60.48 22.29
N LEU A 527 -53.23 61.68 22.20
CA LEU A 527 -51.88 61.86 21.65
C LEU A 527 -50.80 61.26 22.55
N ALA A 528 -50.94 61.38 23.88
CA ALA A 528 -50.02 60.77 24.84
C ALA A 528 -50.13 59.23 24.88
N GLU A 529 -51.35 58.69 24.75
CA GLU A 529 -51.58 57.25 24.61
C GLU A 529 -50.98 56.73 23.29
N ARG A 530 -51.19 57.44 22.18
CA ARG A 530 -50.57 57.06 20.89
C ARG A 530 -49.06 57.21 20.88
N SER A 531 -48.48 58.19 21.57
CA SER A 531 -47.03 58.27 21.71
C SER A 531 -46.49 57.12 22.56
N ALA A 532 -47.17 56.75 23.64
CA ALA A 532 -46.77 55.59 24.45
C ALA A 532 -46.91 54.26 23.71
N GLU A 533 -47.96 54.09 22.89
CA GLU A 533 -48.10 52.94 21.99
C GLU A 533 -47.00 52.89 20.92
N HIS A 534 -46.62 54.05 20.37
CA HIS A 534 -45.52 54.15 19.42
C HIS A 534 -44.18 53.80 20.08
N ASP A 535 -43.90 54.33 21.27
CA ASP A 535 -42.67 54.04 22.02
C ASP A 535 -42.60 52.55 22.40
N ALA A 536 -43.72 51.94 22.81
CA ALA A 536 -43.80 50.51 23.08
C ALA A 536 -43.62 49.65 21.81
N ALA A 537 -44.16 50.07 20.67
CA ALA A 537 -43.96 49.41 19.39
C ALA A 537 -42.50 49.52 18.91
N GLU A 538 -41.87 50.67 19.12
CA GLU A 538 -40.47 50.89 18.79
C GLU A 538 -39.55 50.07 19.69
N GLN A 539 -39.86 49.96 20.98
CA GLN A 539 -39.11 49.12 21.90
C GLN A 539 -39.26 47.62 21.57
N ASN A 540 -40.47 47.17 21.21
CA ASN A 540 -40.68 45.80 20.73
C ASN A 540 -39.91 45.51 19.42
N ARG A 541 -39.78 46.50 18.52
CA ARG A 541 -38.96 46.38 17.30
C ARG A 541 -37.48 46.25 17.66
N GLN A 542 -36.98 47.07 18.59
CA GLN A 542 -35.59 47.01 19.05
C GLN A 542 -35.28 45.67 19.74
N ASP A 543 -36.19 45.16 20.57
CA ASP A 543 -36.04 43.85 21.21
C ASP A 543 -36.06 42.70 20.19
N ALA A 544 -36.88 42.81 19.13
CA ALA A 544 -36.90 41.83 18.04
C ALA A 544 -35.61 41.87 17.20
N GLU A 545 -35.07 43.06 16.94
CA GLU A 545 -33.78 43.25 16.27
C GLU A 545 -32.63 42.67 17.11
N ALA A 546 -32.60 42.93 18.42
CA ALA A 546 -31.59 42.38 19.32
C ALA A 546 -31.64 40.83 19.37
N ARG A 547 -32.84 40.23 19.38
CA ARG A 547 -33.02 38.77 19.31
C ARG A 547 -32.57 38.19 17.97
N ALA A 548 -32.79 38.92 16.87
CA ALA A 548 -32.32 38.50 15.55
C ALA A 548 -30.79 38.53 15.46
N GLU A 549 -30.15 39.58 16.01
CA GLU A 549 -28.68 39.67 16.11
C GLU A 549 -28.09 38.55 16.99
N GLU A 550 -28.73 38.23 18.11
CA GLU A 550 -28.32 37.12 18.99
C GLU A 550 -28.43 35.76 18.28
N LEU A 551 -29.52 35.53 17.53
CA LEU A 551 -29.70 34.32 16.74
C LEU A 551 -28.65 34.20 15.62
N ASP A 552 -28.32 35.31 14.95
CA ASP A 552 -27.27 35.35 13.94
C ASP A 552 -25.89 35.06 14.56
N ALA A 553 -25.59 35.59 15.75
CA ALA A 553 -24.37 35.28 16.47
C ALA A 553 -24.26 33.78 16.83
N LEU A 554 -25.37 33.17 17.29
CA LEU A 554 -25.44 31.73 17.56
C LEU A 554 -25.25 30.90 16.30
N LEU A 555 -25.86 31.30 15.17
CA LEU A 555 -25.69 30.63 13.88
C LEU A 555 -24.25 30.74 13.36
N GLN A 556 -23.60 31.88 13.52
CA GLN A 556 -22.19 32.04 13.16
C GLN A 556 -21.28 31.18 14.04
N ASN A 557 -21.57 31.10 15.33
CA ASN A 557 -20.82 30.24 16.24
C ASN A 557 -21.00 28.76 15.88
N ALA A 558 -22.23 28.32 15.59
CA ALA A 558 -22.51 26.96 15.14
C ALA A 558 -21.81 26.63 13.80
N LYS A 559 -21.81 27.57 12.84
CA LYS A 559 -21.06 27.42 11.58
C LYS A 559 -19.57 27.26 11.82
N LYS A 560 -19.01 28.05 12.74
CA LYS A 560 -17.60 27.96 13.14
C LYS A 560 -17.28 26.60 13.76
N THR A 561 -18.10 26.12 14.69
CA THR A 561 -17.92 24.80 15.31
C THR A 561 -17.99 23.67 14.27
N ILE A 562 -18.93 23.73 13.32
CA ILE A 562 -19.03 22.73 12.24
C ILE A 562 -17.78 22.78 11.35
N ALA A 563 -17.28 23.97 11.01
CA ALA A 563 -16.04 24.12 10.23
C ALA A 563 -14.82 23.55 10.96
N GLU A 564 -14.71 23.78 12.27
CA GLU A 564 -13.65 23.21 13.11
C GLU A 564 -13.75 21.68 13.20
N MET A 565 -14.96 21.13 13.33
CA MET A 565 -15.20 19.68 13.29
C MET A 565 -14.81 19.08 11.93
N HIS A 566 -15.17 19.73 10.82
CA HIS A 566 -14.77 19.31 9.48
C HIS A 566 -13.24 19.30 9.32
N ALA A 567 -12.56 20.36 9.78
CA ALA A 567 -11.09 20.42 9.77
C ALA A 567 -10.46 19.31 10.61
N ALA A 568 -11.02 19.00 11.78
CA ALA A 568 -10.55 17.90 12.63
C ALA A 568 -10.78 16.51 11.99
N VAL A 569 -11.89 16.32 11.28
CA VAL A 569 -12.17 15.10 10.53
C VAL A 569 -11.18 14.93 9.37
N GLU A 570 -10.93 15.98 8.59
CA GLU A 570 -9.93 15.94 7.50
C GLU A 570 -8.52 15.67 8.03
N ALA A 571 -8.15 16.27 9.17
CA ALA A 571 -6.88 15.98 9.84
C ALA A 571 -6.79 14.51 10.30
N ARG A 572 -7.89 13.93 10.78
CA ARG A 572 -7.95 12.49 11.12
C ARG A 572 -7.88 11.60 9.88
N LEU A 573 -8.58 11.93 8.81
CA LEU A 573 -8.55 11.16 7.56
C LEU A 573 -7.16 11.18 6.92
N THR A 574 -6.47 12.32 6.93
CA THR A 574 -5.08 12.42 6.48
C THR A 574 -4.12 11.63 7.39
N ALA A 575 -4.30 11.68 8.72
CA ALA A 575 -3.52 10.86 9.64
C ALA A 575 -3.74 9.35 9.45
N ILE A 576 -4.99 8.92 9.22
CA ILE A 576 -5.34 7.54 8.88
C ILE A 576 -4.72 7.14 7.54
N GLY A 577 -4.77 8.01 6.53
CA GLY A 577 -4.09 7.81 5.25
C GLY A 577 -2.59 7.60 5.43
N ALA A 578 -1.93 8.48 6.18
CA ALA A 578 -0.50 8.37 6.48
C ALA A 578 -0.14 7.13 7.32
N ALA A 579 -1.02 6.69 8.23
CA ALA A 579 -0.85 5.46 8.98
C ALA A 579 -0.98 4.24 8.06
N ARG A 580 -1.97 4.24 7.16
CA ARG A 580 -2.16 3.17 6.17
C ARG A 580 -0.98 3.05 5.22
N THR A 581 -0.44 4.16 4.71
CA THR A 581 0.77 4.14 3.88
C THR A 581 1.95 3.56 4.64
N ARG A 582 2.18 3.99 5.89
CA ARG A 582 3.23 3.42 6.75
C ARG A 582 3.07 1.93 6.99
N THR A 583 1.84 1.44 7.19
CA THR A 583 1.60 0.00 7.34
C THR A 583 1.86 -0.77 6.05
N VAL A 584 1.49 -0.21 4.89
CA VAL A 584 1.77 -0.84 3.59
C VAL A 584 3.28 -0.86 3.32
N ASP A 585 4.00 0.21 3.63
CA ASP A 585 5.45 0.27 3.49
C ASP A 585 6.15 -0.70 4.45
N ALA A 586 5.65 -0.83 5.69
CA ALA A 586 6.14 -1.81 6.65
C ALA A 586 5.87 -3.25 6.21
N MET A 587 4.70 -3.53 5.62
CA MET A 587 4.37 -4.84 5.05
C MET A 587 5.26 -5.17 3.86
N LYS A 588 5.49 -4.21 2.94
CA LYS A 588 6.43 -4.40 1.81
C LYS A 588 7.86 -4.62 2.29
N ALA A 589 8.31 -3.90 3.31
CA ALA A 589 9.63 -4.11 3.89
C ALA A 589 9.73 -5.48 4.61
N ALA A 590 8.63 -5.98 5.19
CA ALA A 590 8.58 -7.31 5.80
C ALA A 590 8.57 -8.42 4.73
N GLU A 591 7.83 -8.23 3.65
CA GLU A 591 7.82 -9.11 2.47
C GLU A 591 9.22 -9.20 1.84
N GLN A 592 9.88 -8.06 1.61
CA GLN A 592 11.27 -8.03 1.14
C GLN A 592 12.24 -8.76 2.10
N ARG A 593 12.05 -8.64 3.41
CA ARG A 593 12.89 -9.39 4.37
C ARG A 593 12.62 -10.88 4.35
N ALA A 594 11.38 -11.29 4.08
CA ALA A 594 11.02 -12.70 3.94
C ALA A 594 11.61 -13.27 2.64
N ASP A 595 11.50 -12.56 1.53
CA ASP A 595 12.11 -12.93 0.24
C ASP A 595 13.64 -13.02 0.37
N ASP A 596 14.28 -12.04 1.02
CA ASP A 596 15.72 -12.06 1.28
C ASP A 596 16.12 -13.25 2.18
N ALA A 597 15.27 -13.63 3.15
CA ALA A 597 15.52 -14.77 4.03
C ALA A 597 15.35 -16.11 3.30
N GLU A 598 14.37 -16.22 2.41
CA GLU A 598 14.15 -17.38 1.55
C GLU A 598 15.32 -17.54 0.56
N GLN A 599 15.76 -16.46 -0.08
CA GLN A 599 16.96 -16.49 -0.93
C GLN A 599 18.20 -16.92 -0.14
N ARG A 600 18.42 -16.39 1.07
CA ARG A 600 19.52 -16.86 1.93
C ARG A 600 19.35 -18.33 2.31
N ALA A 601 18.12 -18.81 2.52
CA ALA A 601 17.81 -20.21 2.85
C ALA A 601 18.17 -21.14 1.69
N ASP A 602 17.76 -20.79 0.47
CA ASP A 602 18.08 -21.52 -0.74
C ASP A 602 19.59 -21.51 -0.99
N GLU A 603 20.25 -20.35 -0.89
CA GLU A 603 21.67 -20.19 -1.18
C GLU A 603 22.62 -20.98 -0.27
N ALA A 604 22.21 -21.29 0.97
CA ALA A 604 23.00 -22.21 1.80
C ALA A 604 22.44 -23.63 1.93
N THR A 605 21.26 -23.89 1.36
CA THR A 605 20.92 -25.27 0.96
C THR A 605 21.83 -25.69 -0.19
N THR A 606 22.00 -24.84 -1.21
CA THR A 606 22.93 -25.13 -2.31
C THR A 606 24.39 -25.24 -1.86
N ARG A 607 24.85 -24.43 -0.89
CA ARG A 607 26.20 -24.62 -0.30
C ARG A 607 26.35 -25.90 0.48
N ALA A 608 25.32 -26.32 1.21
CA ALA A 608 25.36 -27.58 1.94
C ALA A 608 25.48 -28.76 0.96
N GLU A 609 24.72 -28.74 -0.14
CA GLU A 609 24.83 -29.72 -1.23
C GLU A 609 26.22 -29.70 -1.88
N GLU A 610 26.78 -28.52 -2.15
CA GLU A 610 28.15 -28.38 -2.68
C GLU A 610 29.22 -28.89 -1.69
N ALA A 611 29.05 -28.64 -0.40
CA ALA A 611 29.98 -29.11 0.65
C ALA A 611 29.91 -30.64 0.81
N GLU A 612 28.73 -31.25 0.74
CA GLU A 612 28.56 -32.71 0.73
C GLU A 612 29.24 -33.35 -0.48
N GLN A 613 29.09 -32.76 -1.67
CA GLN A 613 29.78 -33.23 -2.88
C GLN A 613 31.30 -33.10 -2.76
N GLN A 614 31.80 -32.01 -2.15
CA GLN A 614 33.23 -31.83 -1.90
C GLN A 614 33.76 -32.85 -0.89
N LEU A 615 33.03 -33.14 0.19
CA LEU A 615 33.40 -34.15 1.17
C LEU A 615 33.45 -35.56 0.54
N ALA A 616 32.44 -35.92 -0.26
CA ALA A 616 32.42 -37.19 -1.00
C ALA A 616 33.62 -37.31 -1.96
N SER A 617 33.99 -36.22 -2.64
CA SER A 617 35.16 -36.19 -3.51
C SER A 617 36.50 -36.31 -2.75
N ALA A 618 36.57 -35.74 -1.54
CA ALA A 618 37.75 -35.84 -0.69
C ALA A 618 37.91 -37.25 -0.09
N GLN A 619 36.80 -37.88 0.29
CA GLN A 619 36.78 -39.28 0.75
C GLN A 619 37.24 -40.23 -0.36
N ALA A 620 36.74 -40.09 -1.58
CA ALA A 620 37.19 -40.89 -2.72
C ALA A 620 38.70 -40.73 -3.02
N ARG A 621 39.25 -39.52 -2.85
CA ARG A 621 40.70 -39.28 -2.98
C ARG A 621 41.50 -39.91 -1.84
N ALA A 622 41.00 -39.86 -0.61
CA ALA A 622 41.63 -40.48 0.54
C ALA A 622 41.68 -42.01 0.40
N GLU A 623 40.58 -42.64 -0.01
CA GLU A 623 40.52 -44.08 -0.31
C GLU A 623 41.52 -44.46 -1.42
N THR A 624 41.62 -43.65 -2.47
CA THR A 624 42.60 -43.86 -3.56
C THR A 624 44.05 -43.74 -3.04
N ALA A 625 44.32 -42.79 -2.15
CA ALA A 625 45.63 -42.60 -1.54
C ALA A 625 46.01 -43.75 -0.59
N GLU A 626 45.05 -44.26 0.19
CA GLU A 626 45.25 -45.44 1.04
C GLU A 626 45.56 -46.69 0.23
N GLN A 627 44.83 -46.93 -0.86
CA GLN A 627 45.11 -48.03 -1.79
C GLN A 627 46.51 -47.90 -2.41
N SER A 628 46.93 -46.69 -2.78
CA SER A 628 48.27 -46.41 -3.29
C SER A 628 49.36 -46.66 -2.24
N ALA A 629 49.14 -46.25 -1.00
CA ALA A 629 50.06 -46.48 0.12
C ALA A 629 50.19 -47.96 0.45
N GLN A 630 49.08 -48.71 0.46
CA GLN A 630 49.08 -50.16 0.65
C GLN A 630 49.84 -50.87 -0.47
N ALA A 631 49.61 -50.48 -1.73
CA ALA A 631 50.38 -51.00 -2.87
C ALA A 631 51.88 -50.66 -2.77
N ALA A 632 52.25 -49.50 -2.24
CA ALA A 632 53.65 -49.12 -2.00
C ALA A 632 54.29 -49.93 -0.87
N ILE A 633 53.55 -50.21 0.22
CA ILE A 633 54.00 -51.07 1.31
C ILE A 633 54.21 -52.51 0.83
N GLU A 634 53.31 -53.03 -0.01
CA GLU A 634 53.47 -54.36 -0.61
C GLU A 634 54.69 -54.42 -1.53
N ARG A 635 54.91 -53.41 -2.38
CA ARG A 635 56.14 -53.30 -3.19
C ARG A 635 57.40 -53.21 -2.33
N ALA A 636 57.36 -52.47 -1.21
CA ALA A 636 58.50 -52.37 -0.30
C ALA A 636 58.83 -53.74 0.35
N ARG A 637 57.80 -54.48 0.77
CA ARG A 637 57.96 -55.86 1.29
C ARG A 637 58.48 -56.83 0.23
N GLU A 638 58.10 -56.63 -1.03
CA GLU A 638 58.56 -57.45 -2.15
C GLU A 638 60.02 -57.15 -2.52
N ILE A 639 60.44 -55.88 -2.46
CA ILE A 639 61.84 -55.45 -2.57
C ILE A 639 62.67 -56.01 -1.41
N GLU A 640 62.15 -56.01 -0.19
CA GLU A 640 62.82 -56.57 0.99
C GLU A 640 62.98 -58.10 0.91
N LYS A 641 61.99 -58.81 0.34
CA LYS A 641 62.11 -60.24 0.01
C LYS A 641 63.14 -60.54 -1.08
N GLN A 642 63.39 -59.60 -2.00
CA GLN A 642 64.38 -59.75 -3.07
C GLN A 642 65.80 -59.30 -2.67
N GLY A 643 65.94 -58.56 -1.56
CA GLY A 643 67.21 -58.10 -1.01
C GLY A 643 67.78 -59.02 0.08
N GLY A 644 68.47 -60.10 -0.31
CA GLY A 644 69.25 -60.92 0.63
C GLY A 644 70.36 -60.12 1.36
N PRO A 645 70.85 -60.60 2.53
CA PRO A 645 71.57 -59.79 3.49
C PRO A 645 72.93 -59.32 2.94
N ARG A 646 73.04 -58.04 2.59
CA ARG A 646 74.35 -57.41 2.37
C ARG A 646 75.02 -57.25 3.74
N LYS A 647 76.10 -58.01 3.92
CA LYS A 647 77.05 -57.89 5.02
C LYS A 647 77.46 -56.43 5.20
N ARG A 648 77.07 -55.82 6.31
CA ARG A 648 77.67 -54.58 6.79
C ARG A 648 79.08 -54.92 7.28
N SER A 649 80.10 -54.47 6.55
CA SER A 649 81.48 -54.47 7.01
C SER A 649 81.68 -53.37 8.04
N ALA A 650 82.45 -53.70 9.07
CA ALA A 650 82.93 -52.81 10.11
C ALA A 650 83.91 -51.77 9.53
N ALA A 651 83.36 -50.67 9.04
CA ALA A 651 84.04 -49.39 8.84
C ALA A 651 82.96 -48.38 8.43
N ASP A 652 82.35 -47.71 9.38
CA ASP A 652 82.23 -46.25 9.25
C ASP A 652 81.89 -45.63 10.60
N LYS A 653 82.64 -44.57 10.85
CA LYS A 653 82.81 -43.87 12.11
C LYS A 653 81.57 -43.09 12.49
N GLU A 654 81.48 -42.83 13.79
CA GLU A 654 80.82 -41.67 14.38
C GLU A 654 80.93 -40.46 13.45
N ILE A 655 79.79 -40.05 12.89
CA ILE A 655 79.58 -38.67 12.53
C ILE A 655 78.72 -38.11 13.67
N GLU A 656 79.38 -37.43 14.59
CA GLU A 656 78.75 -36.48 15.50
C GLU A 656 77.98 -35.45 14.65
N LEU A 657 76.67 -35.62 14.55
CA LEU A 657 75.75 -34.58 14.12
C LEU A 657 75.04 -34.01 15.35
N SER A 658 75.82 -33.27 16.13
CA SER A 658 75.36 -32.15 16.94
C SER A 658 76.39 -31.05 16.68
N PRO A 659 76.12 -30.19 15.68
CA PRO A 659 75.32 -29.01 15.93
C PRO A 659 74.55 -28.54 14.67
N LEU A 660 73.29 -28.95 14.52
CA LEU A 660 72.36 -28.27 13.61
C LEU A 660 70.91 -28.41 14.04
N ILE A 661 70.68 -28.35 15.35
CA ILE A 661 69.37 -28.05 15.94
C ILE A 661 69.65 -27.06 17.08
N ASP A 662 70.11 -25.87 16.70
CA ASP A 662 70.04 -24.70 17.56
C ASP A 662 68.94 -23.80 17.00
N ALA A 663 67.73 -24.26 17.26
CA ALA A 663 66.50 -23.48 17.31
C ALA A 663 65.54 -24.36 18.09
N THR A 664 65.76 -24.45 19.40
CA THR A 664 64.67 -24.74 20.32
C THR A 664 63.52 -23.81 19.95
N PRO A 665 62.38 -24.30 19.41
CA PRO A 665 61.19 -23.49 19.45
C PRO A 665 60.91 -23.31 20.94
N SER A 666 61.02 -22.06 21.39
CA SER A 666 60.58 -21.69 22.73
C SER A 666 59.19 -22.28 22.95
N PRO A 667 58.90 -22.87 24.12
CA PRO A 667 57.55 -23.37 24.41
C PRO A 667 56.54 -22.25 24.15
N PRO A 668 55.35 -22.54 23.60
CA PRO A 668 54.32 -21.53 23.41
C PRO A 668 54.08 -20.85 24.74
N SER A 669 54.38 -19.55 24.79
CA SER A 669 54.44 -18.79 26.02
C SER A 669 53.11 -18.88 26.77
N GLU A 670 53.14 -19.42 27.99
CA GLU A 670 52.04 -19.50 28.96
C GLU A 670 51.66 -18.10 29.51
N LEU A 671 51.51 -17.12 28.62
CA LEU A 671 51.22 -15.72 28.97
C LEU A 671 49.77 -15.32 28.71
N THR A 672 48.90 -16.28 28.39
CA THR A 672 47.45 -16.05 28.37
C THR A 672 46.94 -15.89 29.82
N GLY A 673 46.95 -14.64 30.33
CA GLY A 673 46.23 -14.27 31.55
C GLY A 673 47.02 -13.62 32.69
N LYS A 674 48.33 -13.37 32.56
CA LYS A 674 49.07 -12.59 33.57
C LYS A 674 48.83 -11.08 33.42
N ARG A 675 48.45 -10.39 34.50
CA ARG A 675 48.31 -8.92 34.52
C ARG A 675 49.70 -8.28 34.45
N ALA A 676 50.10 -7.81 33.27
CA ALA A 676 51.34 -7.05 33.08
C ALA A 676 51.09 -5.54 33.16
N THR A 677 52.03 -4.80 33.76
CA THR A 677 52.02 -3.33 33.80
C THR A 677 52.10 -2.76 32.38
N ARG A 678 51.24 -1.79 32.06
CA ARG A 678 51.17 -1.13 30.74
C ARG A 678 51.82 0.24 30.81
N HIS A 679 52.74 0.50 29.89
CA HIS A 679 53.47 1.75 29.76
C HIS A 679 52.94 2.54 28.56
N THR A 680 52.83 3.86 28.69
CA THR A 680 52.32 4.73 27.63
C THR A 680 53.47 5.37 26.85
N PHE A 681 53.25 5.61 25.56
CA PHE A 681 54.29 6.10 24.64
C PHE A 681 53.82 7.38 23.96
N SER A 682 54.78 8.23 23.59
CA SER A 682 54.46 9.45 22.83
C SER A 682 53.91 9.08 21.45
N ALA A 683 53.01 9.91 20.90
CA ALA A 683 52.35 9.70 19.61
C ALA A 683 53.29 9.66 18.38
N LYS A 684 54.61 9.71 18.59
CA LYS A 684 55.65 9.56 17.56
C LYS A 684 56.26 8.16 17.50
N ALA A 685 56.03 7.30 18.50
CA ALA A 685 56.57 5.95 18.52
C ALA A 685 55.88 5.11 17.43
N LYS A 686 56.66 4.70 16.42
CA LYS A 686 56.17 3.89 15.30
C LYS A 686 56.51 2.43 15.51
N VAL A 687 55.54 1.58 15.25
CA VAL A 687 55.67 0.13 15.28
C VAL A 687 55.21 -0.41 13.94
N GLN A 688 55.97 -1.34 13.38
CA GLN A 688 55.62 -1.97 12.11
C GLN A 688 54.95 -3.31 12.39
N ILE A 689 53.74 -3.48 11.88
CA ILE A 689 52.97 -4.72 11.94
C ILE A 689 52.91 -5.27 10.52
N ASP A 690 53.58 -6.39 10.29
CA ASP A 690 53.86 -6.93 8.96
C ASP A 690 54.50 -5.88 8.03
N ARG A 691 53.70 -5.23 7.18
CA ARG A 691 54.14 -4.17 6.25
C ARG A 691 53.54 -2.79 6.58
N ASP A 692 52.65 -2.72 7.55
CA ASP A 692 51.92 -1.50 7.90
C ASP A 692 52.56 -0.79 9.09
N VAL A 693 52.77 0.52 8.94
CA VAL A 693 53.35 1.36 10.00
C VAL A 693 52.23 1.90 10.87
N CYS A 694 52.19 1.46 12.12
CA CYS A 694 51.23 1.87 13.13
C CYS A 694 51.90 2.77 14.18
N THR A 695 51.10 3.51 14.94
CA THR A 695 51.58 4.28 16.10
C THR A 695 51.37 3.47 17.37
N LEU A 696 52.39 3.36 18.21
CA LEU A 696 52.29 2.67 19.50
C LEU A 696 51.55 3.55 20.51
N ALA A 697 50.51 3.01 21.13
CA ALA A 697 49.70 3.70 22.14
C ALA A 697 50.08 3.24 23.56
N ASP A 698 50.17 1.92 23.77
CA ASP A 698 50.71 1.34 25.00
C ASP A 698 51.53 0.07 24.70
N LEU A 699 52.43 -0.29 25.61
CA LEU A 699 53.22 -1.52 25.57
C LEU A 699 53.35 -2.14 26.96
N SER A 700 53.34 -3.46 27.00
CA SER A 700 53.64 -4.30 28.16
C SER A 700 54.47 -5.49 27.70
N VAL A 701 55.07 -6.23 28.64
CA VAL A 701 55.83 -7.45 28.32
C VAL A 701 54.96 -8.55 27.68
N THR A 702 53.64 -8.51 27.85
CA THR A 702 52.70 -9.51 27.30
C THR A 702 51.98 -9.05 26.02
N GLY A 703 52.06 -7.77 25.64
CA GLY A 703 51.28 -7.24 24.53
C GLY A 703 51.28 -5.72 24.45
N ALA A 704 50.64 -5.18 23.43
CA ALA A 704 50.65 -3.75 23.13
C ALA A 704 49.29 -3.26 22.59
N GLN A 705 49.11 -1.95 22.54
CA GLN A 705 48.05 -1.31 21.79
C GLN A 705 48.64 -0.39 20.73
N VAL A 706 48.09 -0.47 19.53
CA VAL A 706 48.57 0.25 18.36
C VAL A 706 47.42 0.96 17.64
N LEU A 707 47.73 2.03 16.93
CA LEU A 707 46.80 2.80 16.14
C LEU A 707 47.24 2.76 14.68
N GLY A 708 46.43 2.14 13.82
CA GLY A 708 46.64 2.05 12.37
C GLY A 708 45.54 2.75 11.58
N ASP A 709 45.82 3.09 10.32
CA ASP A 709 44.83 3.67 9.41
C ASP A 709 44.03 2.58 8.65
N THR A 710 44.58 1.36 8.56
CA THR A 710 43.97 0.19 7.91
C THR A 710 43.22 -0.66 8.95
N PRO A 711 42.01 -1.17 8.65
CA PRO A 711 41.32 -2.12 9.53
C PRO A 711 42.12 -3.43 9.60
N PRO A 712 42.59 -3.86 10.80
CA PRO A 712 43.31 -5.11 10.93
C PRO A 712 42.37 -6.30 11.11
N GLU A 713 42.79 -7.45 10.58
CA GLU A 713 42.10 -8.74 10.74
C GLU A 713 42.31 -9.28 12.16
N VAL A 714 41.30 -9.14 13.01
CA VAL A 714 41.32 -9.67 14.38
C VAL A 714 41.46 -11.19 14.37
N GLY A 715 42.31 -11.74 15.24
CA GLY A 715 42.62 -13.16 15.35
C GLY A 715 43.88 -13.59 14.58
N ARG A 716 44.36 -12.77 13.64
CA ARG A 716 45.56 -13.05 12.85
C ARG A 716 46.84 -12.91 13.69
N ILE A 717 47.78 -13.83 13.47
CA ILE A 717 49.16 -13.74 13.98
C ILE A 717 49.97 -12.88 13.00
N VAL A 718 50.63 -11.86 13.52
CA VAL A 718 51.38 -10.85 12.79
C VAL A 718 52.79 -10.73 13.35
N ASN A 719 53.74 -10.35 12.50
CA ASN A 719 55.09 -9.99 12.95
C ASN A 719 55.10 -8.52 13.35
N VAL A 720 55.53 -8.24 14.57
CA VAL A 720 55.57 -6.90 15.13
C VAL A 720 57.04 -6.53 15.35
N THR A 721 57.44 -5.45 14.71
CA THR A 721 58.78 -4.87 14.79
C THR A 721 58.68 -3.50 15.46
N PHE A 722 59.30 -3.36 16.62
CA PHE A 722 59.45 -2.06 17.25
C PHE A 722 60.71 -1.40 16.70
N LEU A 723 60.52 -0.31 15.99
CA LEU A 723 61.59 0.42 15.33
C LEU A 723 62.28 1.32 16.36
N SER A 724 63.50 0.96 16.75
CA SER A 724 64.40 1.77 17.59
C SER A 724 65.73 1.94 16.88
N ASP A 725 66.39 3.09 17.07
CA ASP A 725 67.62 3.45 16.35
C ASP A 725 68.82 2.53 16.70
N ASP A 726 68.86 1.96 17.91
CA ASP A 726 70.00 1.13 18.37
C ASP A 726 69.78 -0.39 18.25
N ALA A 727 68.55 -0.88 18.52
CA ALA A 727 68.23 -2.31 18.51
C ALA A 727 66.72 -2.54 18.25
N PRO A 728 66.34 -3.03 17.06
CA PRO A 728 64.94 -3.37 16.78
C PRO A 728 64.56 -4.66 17.53
N CYS A 729 63.41 -4.65 18.22
CA CYS A 729 62.87 -5.87 18.81
C CYS A 729 61.77 -6.46 17.94
N PHE A 730 61.88 -7.77 17.68
CA PHE A 730 60.98 -8.54 16.84
C PHE A 730 60.16 -9.48 17.71
N CYS A 731 58.86 -9.52 17.49
CA CYS A 731 57.97 -10.45 18.17
C CYS A 731 56.84 -10.88 17.24
N GLN A 732 56.26 -12.06 17.52
CA GLN A 732 54.99 -12.48 16.94
C GLN A 732 53.88 -12.14 17.91
N ALA A 733 52.81 -11.56 17.37
CA ALA A 733 51.66 -11.17 18.16
C ALA A 733 50.37 -11.61 17.49
N ARG A 734 49.33 -11.89 18.28
CA ARG A 734 47.98 -12.09 17.79
C ARG A 734 47.15 -10.83 18.03
N LEU A 735 46.47 -10.37 16.98
CA LEU A 735 45.51 -9.27 17.05
C LEU A 735 44.27 -9.76 17.81
N LEU A 736 43.91 -9.14 18.95
CA LEU A 736 42.81 -9.61 19.81
C LEU A 736 41.51 -8.87 19.56
N TRP A 737 41.59 -7.57 19.35
CA TRP A 737 40.44 -6.72 19.10
C TRP A 737 40.88 -5.50 18.33
N SER A 738 39.96 -4.95 17.55
CA SER A 738 40.12 -3.67 16.88
C SER A 738 38.89 -2.82 17.13
N ARG A 739 39.10 -1.55 17.41
CA ARG A 739 38.06 -0.55 17.62
C ARG A 739 38.32 0.62 16.69
N ARG A 740 37.33 0.96 15.87
CA ARG A 740 37.36 2.17 15.07
C ARG A 740 37.18 3.39 15.99
N GLU A 741 38.20 4.23 16.06
CA GLU A 741 38.22 5.45 16.85
C GLU A 741 38.37 6.67 15.93
N GLN A 742 37.61 7.72 16.23
CA GLN A 742 37.80 9.02 15.59
C GLN A 742 38.86 9.79 16.38
N VAL A 743 40.04 9.96 15.80
CA VAL A 743 41.14 10.66 16.47
C VAL A 743 40.94 12.17 16.28
N GLY A 744 40.31 12.81 17.26
CA GLY A 744 40.06 14.26 17.29
C GLY A 744 38.94 14.74 16.34
N LYS A 745 38.94 16.03 15.98
CA LYS A 745 37.97 16.67 15.06
C LYS A 745 38.17 16.29 13.58
N SER A 746 39.06 15.34 13.30
CA SER A 746 39.35 14.85 11.96
C SER A 746 38.24 13.90 11.49
N LYS A 747 37.88 13.96 10.20
CA LYS A 747 36.98 12.98 9.56
C LYS A 747 37.66 11.63 9.29
N ASN A 748 38.96 11.50 9.54
CA ASN A 748 39.70 10.26 9.31
C ASN A 748 39.64 9.38 10.56
N PHE A 749 39.08 8.19 10.39
CA PHE A 749 39.03 7.17 11.43
C PHE A 749 40.35 6.40 11.48
N ARG A 750 40.78 6.03 12.68
CA ARG A 750 41.88 5.08 12.91
C ARG A 750 41.36 3.86 13.66
N TYR A 751 42.10 2.77 13.56
CA TYR A 751 41.78 1.52 14.23
C TYR A 751 42.73 1.34 15.41
N ARG A 752 42.20 1.47 16.63
CA ARG A 752 42.92 1.08 17.84
C ARG A 752 42.84 -0.43 17.97
N THR A 753 43.99 -1.06 18.07
CA THR A 753 44.10 -2.50 18.00
C THR A 753 44.92 -3.02 19.17
N GLY A 754 44.34 -3.96 19.91
CA GLY A 754 45.04 -4.67 20.98
C GLY A 754 45.75 -5.89 20.43
N ILE A 755 47.04 -6.02 20.70
CA ILE A 755 47.88 -7.17 20.34
C ILE A 755 48.40 -7.88 21.59
N VAL A 756 48.46 -9.21 21.54
CA VAL A 756 49.08 -10.06 22.57
C VAL A 756 50.26 -10.80 21.96
N PHE A 757 51.40 -10.82 22.64
CA PHE A 757 52.58 -11.51 22.13
C PHE A 757 52.42 -13.02 22.28
N THR A 758 52.64 -13.74 21.18
CA THR A 758 52.63 -15.21 21.11
C THR A 758 54.04 -15.78 21.14
N SER A 759 55.03 -15.00 20.69
CA SER A 759 56.46 -15.28 20.82
C SER A 759 57.20 -13.95 20.88
N ALA A 760 57.98 -13.71 21.93
CA ALA A 760 58.68 -12.46 22.14
C ALA A 760 59.96 -12.67 22.95
N ASP A 761 60.99 -11.89 22.63
CA ASP A 761 62.15 -11.72 23.50
C ASP A 761 61.79 -10.72 24.62
N GLU A 762 61.45 -11.25 25.79
CA GLU A 762 61.03 -10.45 26.94
C GLU A 762 62.10 -9.44 27.36
N ALA A 763 63.39 -9.80 27.28
CA ALA A 763 64.49 -8.93 27.67
C ALA A 763 64.61 -7.73 26.73
N ALA A 764 64.42 -7.96 25.42
CA ALA A 764 64.42 -6.89 24.42
C ALA A 764 63.22 -5.92 24.59
N ILE A 765 62.05 -6.44 24.95
CA ILE A 765 60.85 -5.61 25.18
C ILE A 765 60.99 -4.79 26.47
N ILE A 766 61.52 -5.37 27.55
CA ILE A 766 61.78 -4.64 28.79
C ILE A 766 62.78 -3.51 28.53
N ALA A 767 63.89 -3.79 27.84
CA ALA A 767 64.87 -2.77 27.47
C ALA A 767 64.26 -1.66 26.58
N TYR A 768 63.31 -1.99 25.70
CA TYR A 768 62.59 -1.00 24.90
C TYR A 768 61.66 -0.12 25.75
N ILE A 769 60.92 -0.72 26.69
CA ILE A 769 60.05 0.00 27.62
C ILE A 769 60.87 0.97 28.48
N GLU A 770 61.98 0.51 29.09
CA GLU A 770 62.83 1.36 29.94
C GLU A 770 63.40 2.57 29.20
N ARG A 771 63.62 2.48 27.88
CA ARG A 771 64.19 3.56 27.07
C ARG A 771 63.17 4.54 26.51
N HIS A 772 61.97 4.05 26.13
CA HIS A 772 61.03 4.79 25.30
C HIS A 772 59.68 5.07 25.95
N ALA A 773 59.38 4.44 27.09
CA ALA A 773 58.17 4.74 27.83
C ALA A 773 58.22 6.18 28.36
N LEU A 774 57.08 6.86 28.33
CA LEU A 774 56.91 8.07 29.12
C LEU A 774 56.90 7.66 30.59
N GLU A 775 57.68 8.33 31.44
CA GLU A 775 57.55 8.15 32.90
C GLU A 775 56.08 8.41 33.27
N ASN A 776 55.40 7.36 33.74
CA ASN A 776 53.99 7.42 34.16
C ASN A 776 53.83 8.23 35.45
#